data_AF-A0A0M8RVC6-F1
#
_entry.id   AF-A0A0M8RVC6-F1
#
_cell.length_a   1.000
_cell.length_b   1.000
_cell.length_c   1.000
_cell.angle_alpha   90.00
_cell.angle_beta   90.00
_cell.angle_gamma   90.00
#
_symmetry.space_group_name_H-M   'P 1'
#
loop_
_entity.id
_entity.type
_entity.pdbx_description
1 polymer ?
#
loop_
_entity_poly.entity_id
_entity_poly.type
_entity_poly.pdbx_seq_one_letter_code
_entity_poly.pdbx_strand_id
1 'polypeptide(L)'
;MLFALAASLSVSGFALPARAAGQAAGQAAEDLRAGGHGLKGEYFRMSKPGARDFAEPGATILEPAVDFPDLSSTFRIATGRTEHTTARWSGKIEVPRSGKFTFFAKGDNGFRFFIDGKPVIDHWVPDWDVEIKSEAVELTAGRQYDFRYEMFQDSGGSNMVLSWQSPDVTRQPVPESAFTPPDGFEPYPVDLAVGTDGRRLRATFEGDVGLTEALKDHVTLEVDSTDMPVASVVRDQSDPRSVVLTLAGPIQKGQRVRFAYDGKGGLTSGGKPVPTVIRAAGNHSTHRLTTTWGDKVDPDNPLPEYPRPQEKRVKWQSLNGRWEFAGARKDEQPPFGKTLAEKITVPFPVESQLSGIERHEDHMFYRRLITVPRSWHVGHAQRLKLNFGAVDYEARVWVNGQQVARHTGGYTGFSADITDSLKRGGKQEIIVGVTDTGGGNQPKGKQTPRPGGIFYTQSSGIWQTVWMEPVARTAVDRIVSTPDIDSGTLTLKAESHNASARAKVTAVARDKKGKVVGRITGAANADLRLKVRGRHLWSPDDPYLYDLEVTLRDRGSKDAVKSYFGMRSIGVQKVGGHPKLVLNGKPFFSLAMLDQGFWPDGLYTQPSDEALRFDLEGQKKLGFNAVRKHIKVESPRWYYHADRLGLLVWQDFVSGDISGEQGQRAFTEQAREMMRQTHNSPALGGYVVFNEGWGEWDRDATGRLAESVKAADPSRVVNAHSGVNCCNSKGDSGKGDIIDHHDYNNVDPPAPDDRRAAMDGEHGGFTLRTPGHMWPGTPTVIYSGVADTEALTRKYVENTRKFYLRQAGEQLSGSVYTQVSDLENELNGFWTYDRRKLKVDPDRVREVNREVIAAGAAAGG
;
A
#
# COMPACT_ATOMS: atom_id res chain seq x y z
N MET A 1 -1.56 -76.28 1.28
CA MET A 1 -0.40 -77.03 0.75
C MET A 1 0.58 -76.00 0.20
N LEU A 2 1.83 -76.00 0.68
CA LEU A 2 3.04 -75.29 0.20
C LEU A 2 3.03 -73.78 -0.22
N PHE A 3 3.86 -73.02 0.52
CA PHE A 3 4.91 -72.07 0.10
C PHE A 3 4.67 -70.81 -0.80
N ALA A 4 4.97 -69.66 -0.17
CA ALA A 4 5.86 -68.57 -0.60
C ALA A 4 5.59 -67.75 -1.89
N LEU A 5 5.43 -66.44 -1.69
CA LEU A 5 6.54 -65.49 -1.92
C LEU A 5 6.44 -64.29 -0.97
N ALA A 6 7.57 -63.79 -0.48
CA ALA A 6 7.64 -62.62 0.40
C ALA A 6 8.24 -61.41 -0.34
N ALA A 7 7.63 -60.24 -0.16
CA ALA A 7 8.20 -58.96 -0.58
C ALA A 7 7.75 -57.86 0.41
N SER A 8 8.46 -57.74 1.53
CA SER A 8 8.33 -56.62 2.46
C SER A 8 9.11 -55.41 1.93
N LEU A 9 8.41 -54.40 1.42
CA LEU A 9 8.99 -53.08 1.18
C LEU A 9 8.56 -52.13 2.29
N SER A 10 9.55 -51.62 3.01
CA SER A 10 9.40 -50.72 4.16
C SER A 10 8.84 -49.35 3.73
N VAL A 11 7.92 -48.82 4.54
CA VAL A 11 7.39 -47.46 4.38
C VAL A 11 8.45 -46.45 4.84
N SER A 12 9.31 -46.02 3.93
CA SER A 12 10.25 -44.92 4.14
C SER A 12 9.54 -43.57 3.96
N GLY A 13 8.99 -43.05 5.05
CA GLY A 13 8.41 -41.70 5.06
C GLY A 13 9.48 -40.62 4.92
N PHE A 14 9.59 -40.00 3.75
CA PHE A 14 10.45 -38.83 3.54
C PHE A 14 9.85 -37.57 4.18
N ALA A 15 10.04 -37.44 5.49
CA ALA A 15 9.94 -36.15 6.15
C ALA A 15 11.19 -35.32 5.78
N LEU A 16 11.05 -34.33 4.90
CA LEU A 16 12.10 -33.35 4.66
C LEU A 16 12.35 -32.56 5.96
N PRO A 17 13.59 -32.49 6.47
CA PRO A 17 13.82 -32.03 7.84
C PRO A 17 13.87 -30.52 7.93
N ALA A 18 12.79 -29.90 8.43
CA ALA A 18 12.84 -28.54 8.99
C ALA A 18 13.94 -28.39 10.07
N ARG A 19 14.34 -29.52 10.68
CA ARG A 19 15.47 -29.63 11.61
C ARG A 19 16.82 -29.30 10.98
N ALA A 20 17.02 -29.56 9.68
CA ALA A 20 18.27 -29.23 8.98
C ALA A 20 18.39 -27.73 8.67
N ALA A 21 17.28 -27.04 8.39
CA ALA A 21 17.27 -25.58 8.27
C ALA A 21 17.48 -24.89 9.63
N GLY A 22 16.85 -25.41 10.70
CA GLY A 22 17.07 -24.93 12.06
C GLY A 22 18.48 -25.19 12.58
N GLN A 23 19.08 -26.34 12.24
CA GLN A 23 20.49 -26.61 12.52
C GLN A 23 21.42 -25.77 11.65
N ALA A 24 21.17 -25.61 10.34
CA ALA A 24 21.99 -24.74 9.50
C ALA A 24 21.92 -23.27 9.92
N ALA A 25 20.78 -22.77 10.41
CA ALA A 25 20.67 -21.41 10.95
C ALA A 25 21.35 -21.28 12.34
N GLY A 26 21.23 -22.28 13.21
CA GLY A 26 21.94 -22.31 14.49
C GLY A 26 23.45 -22.47 14.34
N GLN A 27 23.88 -23.24 13.35
CA GLN A 27 25.28 -23.54 13.05
C GLN A 27 25.92 -22.40 12.25
N ALA A 28 25.19 -21.72 11.35
CA ALA A 28 25.62 -20.43 10.80
C ALA A 28 25.74 -19.35 11.90
N ALA A 29 24.88 -19.37 12.92
CA ALA A 29 25.00 -18.49 14.09
C ALA A 29 26.15 -18.87 15.05
N GLU A 30 26.68 -20.10 14.96
CA GLU A 30 27.92 -20.52 15.64
C GLU A 30 29.16 -20.24 14.79
N ASP A 31 29.10 -20.41 13.46
CA ASP A 31 30.18 -20.04 12.52
C ASP A 31 30.37 -18.51 12.47
N LEU A 32 29.28 -17.73 12.57
CA LEU A 32 29.31 -16.26 12.76
C LEU A 32 30.04 -15.81 14.04
N ARG A 33 30.29 -16.71 15.00
CA ARG A 33 31.08 -16.43 16.21
C ARG A 33 32.56 -16.83 16.06
N ALA A 34 32.94 -17.46 14.96
CA ALA A 34 34.25 -18.09 14.77
C ALA A 34 35.12 -17.48 13.66
N GLY A 35 34.53 -16.72 12.73
CA GLY A 35 35.26 -16.03 11.65
C GLY A 35 34.87 -14.56 11.56
N GLY A 36 35.84 -13.66 11.71
CA GLY A 36 35.61 -12.24 11.46
C GLY A 36 35.39 -11.99 9.97
N HIS A 37 34.13 -11.86 9.56
CA HIS A 37 33.74 -11.57 8.18
C HIS A 37 33.64 -10.06 7.90
N GLY A 38 33.46 -9.69 6.63
CA GLY A 38 33.35 -8.29 6.20
C GLY A 38 34.65 -7.67 5.69
N LEU A 39 34.66 -6.34 5.59
CA LEU A 39 35.68 -5.53 4.91
C LEU A 39 36.21 -4.42 5.81
N LYS A 40 37.50 -4.11 5.68
CA LYS A 40 38.11 -2.89 6.24
C LYS A 40 37.67 -1.69 5.41
N GLY A 41 36.68 -0.95 5.89
CA GLY A 41 36.24 0.35 5.38
C GLY A 41 37.10 1.49 5.96
N GLU A 42 37.79 2.21 5.10
CA GLU A 42 38.57 3.40 5.40
C GLU A 42 37.84 4.62 4.84
N TYR A 43 37.60 5.64 5.67
CA TYR A 43 36.82 6.83 5.31
C TYR A 43 37.69 8.07 5.39
N PHE A 44 37.57 8.97 4.41
CA PHE A 44 38.47 10.10 4.24
C PHE A 44 37.72 11.38 3.89
N ARG A 45 38.33 12.51 4.21
CA ARG A 45 38.00 13.82 3.65
C ARG A 45 38.86 14.06 2.41
N MET A 46 38.22 14.53 1.32
CA MET A 46 38.96 15.08 0.17
C MET A 46 39.76 16.32 0.56
N SER A 47 40.89 16.57 -0.10
CA SER A 47 41.73 17.76 0.11
C SER A 47 41.03 19.08 -0.26
N LYS A 48 40.08 19.02 -1.19
CA LYS A 48 39.18 20.11 -1.61
C LYS A 48 37.96 19.52 -2.35
N PRO A 49 36.84 20.28 -2.48
CA PRO A 49 35.70 19.86 -3.30
C PRO A 49 36.12 19.41 -4.71
N GLY A 50 35.59 18.28 -5.19
CA GLY A 50 35.90 17.74 -6.52
C GLY A 50 37.30 17.12 -6.67
N ALA A 51 38.13 17.04 -5.63
CA ALA A 51 39.45 16.41 -5.72
C ALA A 51 39.40 14.89 -5.84
N ARG A 52 38.38 14.26 -5.23
CA ARG A 52 38.12 12.81 -5.26
C ARG A 52 39.33 11.96 -4.82
N ASP A 53 40.10 12.52 -3.90
CA ASP A 53 41.29 11.93 -3.30
C ASP A 53 41.02 11.38 -1.90
N PHE A 54 41.92 10.51 -1.44
CA PHE A 54 41.90 9.88 -0.12
C PHE A 54 42.85 10.64 0.83
N ALA A 55 42.73 11.98 0.86
CA ALA A 55 43.77 12.86 1.37
C ALA A 55 43.89 12.88 2.90
N GLU A 56 42.77 13.06 3.59
CA GLU A 56 42.72 13.23 5.04
C GLU A 56 42.00 12.03 5.68
N PRO A 57 42.69 11.11 6.36
CA PRO A 57 42.06 9.94 6.96
C PRO A 57 41.14 10.32 8.13
N GLY A 58 39.95 9.72 8.13
CA GLY A 58 39.00 9.70 9.24
C GLY A 58 39.07 8.39 10.00
N ALA A 59 37.92 7.76 10.23
CA ALA A 59 37.83 6.46 10.91
C ALA A 59 38.09 5.25 9.99
N THR A 60 38.51 4.14 10.61
CA THR A 60 38.52 2.79 10.02
C THR A 60 37.43 1.95 10.67
N ILE A 61 36.63 1.25 9.87
CA ILE A 61 35.41 0.55 10.25
C ILE A 61 35.49 -0.88 9.66
N LEU A 62 34.92 -1.87 10.35
CA LEU A 62 34.59 -3.15 9.74
C LEU A 62 33.16 -3.02 9.22
N GLU A 63 32.99 -3.08 7.90
CA GLU A 63 31.68 -3.07 7.26
C GLU A 63 31.34 -4.50 6.80
N PRO A 64 30.12 -5.00 7.05
CA PRO A 64 29.77 -6.39 6.74
C PRO A 64 29.78 -6.64 5.23
N ALA A 65 29.27 -5.71 4.42
CA ALA A 65 29.23 -5.80 2.97
C ALA A 65 29.16 -4.40 2.34
N VAL A 66 29.37 -4.30 1.02
CA VAL A 66 29.08 -3.09 0.25
C VAL A 66 27.59 -3.10 -0.16
N ASP A 67 26.71 -2.85 0.81
CA ASP A 67 25.26 -2.72 0.65
C ASP A 67 24.75 -1.56 1.52
N PHE A 68 25.09 -0.34 1.07
CA PHE A 68 24.83 0.89 1.78
C PHE A 68 23.65 1.64 1.14
N PRO A 69 22.48 1.70 1.80
CA PRO A 69 21.36 2.54 1.34
C PRO A 69 21.64 4.04 1.51
N ASP A 70 22.50 4.41 2.46
CA ASP A 70 22.97 5.75 2.77
C ASP A 70 24.26 5.59 3.60
N LEU A 71 25.29 6.40 3.32
CA LEU A 71 26.53 6.49 4.10
C LEU A 71 26.64 7.81 4.87
N SER A 72 25.65 8.71 4.80
CA SER A 72 25.73 10.06 5.36
C SER A 72 26.05 10.06 6.86
N SER A 73 25.43 9.16 7.63
CA SER A 73 25.73 8.96 9.04
C SER A 73 27.16 8.45 9.25
N THR A 74 27.57 7.41 8.52
CA THR A 74 28.93 6.85 8.55
C THR A 74 29.97 7.91 8.23
N PHE A 75 29.82 8.68 7.15
CA PHE A 75 30.72 9.78 6.79
C PHE A 75 30.76 10.86 7.86
N ARG A 76 29.61 11.28 8.40
CA ARG A 76 29.54 12.31 9.45
C ARG A 76 30.29 11.88 10.71
N ILE A 77 30.14 10.63 11.15
CA ILE A 77 30.81 10.10 12.34
C ILE A 77 32.30 9.84 12.06
N ALA A 78 32.63 9.28 10.90
CA ALA A 78 34.00 8.92 10.55
C ALA A 78 34.89 10.11 10.16
N THR A 79 34.32 11.18 9.60
CA THR A 79 35.10 12.28 8.99
C THR A 79 34.73 13.68 9.51
N GLY A 80 33.59 13.81 10.21
CA GLY A 80 33.01 15.08 10.64
C GLY A 80 32.17 15.82 9.59
N ARG A 81 32.02 15.28 8.37
CA ARG A 81 31.18 15.85 7.30
C ARG A 81 30.52 14.76 6.44
N THR A 82 29.48 15.12 5.70
CA THR A 82 28.73 14.20 4.80
C THR A 82 29.15 14.31 3.33
N GLU A 83 29.78 15.43 2.96
CA GLU A 83 30.09 15.80 1.57
C GLU A 83 31.61 16.01 1.39
N HIS A 84 32.06 15.93 0.14
CA HIS A 84 33.47 15.93 -0.25
C HIS A 84 34.27 14.86 0.53
N THR A 85 33.76 13.64 0.56
CA THR A 85 34.35 12.48 1.23
C THR A 85 34.72 11.39 0.23
N THR A 86 35.60 10.48 0.64
CA THR A 86 35.90 9.25 -0.11
C THR A 86 35.92 8.05 0.83
N ALA A 87 35.59 6.87 0.31
CA ALA A 87 35.62 5.63 1.07
C ALA A 87 36.32 4.52 0.29
N ARG A 88 37.09 3.69 0.99
CA ARG A 88 37.73 2.48 0.46
C ARG A 88 37.38 1.30 1.34
N TRP A 89 36.77 0.26 0.76
CA TRP A 89 36.58 -1.02 1.41
C TRP A 89 37.59 -2.02 0.87
N SER A 90 38.29 -2.73 1.76
CA SER A 90 39.37 -3.64 1.40
C SER A 90 39.32 -4.93 2.21
N GLY A 91 39.79 -6.03 1.62
CA GLY A 91 39.78 -7.35 2.23
C GLY A 91 39.98 -8.44 1.19
N LYS A 92 39.38 -9.60 1.42
CA LYS A 92 39.27 -10.70 0.47
C LYS A 92 37.81 -10.92 0.08
N ILE A 93 37.59 -11.48 -1.12
CA ILE A 93 36.29 -12.01 -1.56
C ILE A 93 36.42 -13.49 -1.93
N GLU A 94 35.42 -14.29 -1.57
CA GLU A 94 35.27 -15.70 -1.97
C GLU A 94 33.86 -15.95 -2.56
N VAL A 95 33.76 -16.91 -3.50
CA VAL A 95 32.48 -17.32 -4.11
C VAL A 95 31.99 -18.67 -3.56
N PRO A 96 30.66 -18.86 -3.38
CA PRO A 96 30.11 -20.10 -2.80
C PRO A 96 30.20 -21.31 -3.75
N ARG A 97 30.46 -21.09 -5.04
CA ARG A 97 30.65 -22.08 -6.10
C ARG A 97 31.64 -21.54 -7.13
N SER A 98 32.45 -22.41 -7.73
CA SER A 98 33.32 -22.03 -8.84
C SER A 98 32.50 -21.75 -10.11
N GLY A 99 32.90 -20.74 -10.88
CA GLY A 99 32.31 -20.40 -12.17
C GLY A 99 32.38 -18.92 -12.50
N LYS A 100 31.60 -18.51 -13.50
CA LYS A 100 31.53 -17.12 -13.99
C LYS A 100 30.55 -16.28 -13.18
N PHE A 101 31.07 -15.28 -12.48
CA PHE A 101 30.30 -14.28 -11.76
C PHE A 101 30.26 -12.96 -12.52
N THR A 102 29.06 -12.42 -12.69
CA THR A 102 28.83 -11.04 -13.14
C THR A 102 28.53 -10.18 -11.93
N PHE A 103 29.16 -9.03 -11.83
CA PHE A 103 28.92 -8.05 -10.77
C PHE A 103 28.10 -6.88 -11.30
N PHE A 104 27.30 -6.29 -10.43
CA PHE A 104 26.49 -5.11 -10.69
C PHE A 104 26.70 -4.14 -9.54
N ALA A 105 27.27 -2.99 -9.85
CA ALA A 105 27.53 -1.90 -8.91
C ALA A 105 26.60 -0.72 -9.22
N LYS A 106 26.01 -0.14 -8.19
CA LYS A 106 25.18 1.06 -8.28
C LYS A 106 25.37 1.90 -7.02
N GLY A 107 25.50 3.22 -7.18
CA GLY A 107 25.56 4.14 -6.06
C GLY A 107 25.47 5.60 -6.48
N ASP A 108 25.60 6.49 -5.51
CA ASP A 108 25.78 7.91 -5.73
C ASP A 108 27.24 8.19 -6.07
N ASN A 109 27.46 9.12 -7.01
CA ASN A 109 28.77 9.55 -7.46
C ASN A 109 29.61 8.37 -8.00
N GLY A 110 30.91 8.59 -8.19
CA GLY A 110 31.75 7.63 -8.89
C GLY A 110 32.30 6.53 -7.99
N PHE A 111 32.37 5.33 -8.55
CA PHE A 111 32.80 4.11 -7.88
C PHE A 111 33.64 3.21 -8.78
N ARG A 112 34.48 2.38 -8.16
CA ARG A 112 35.29 1.38 -8.86
C ARG A 112 35.66 0.24 -7.92
N PHE A 113 35.80 -0.97 -8.44
CA PHE A 113 36.29 -2.09 -7.64
C PHE A 113 37.20 -3.04 -8.42
N PHE A 114 38.05 -3.71 -7.66
CA PHE A 114 39.17 -4.50 -8.13
C PHE A 114 39.13 -5.90 -7.51
N ILE A 115 39.50 -6.91 -8.30
CA ILE A 115 39.77 -8.29 -7.85
C ILE A 115 41.21 -8.65 -8.25
N ASP A 116 42.03 -9.14 -7.31
CA ASP A 116 43.46 -9.38 -7.49
C ASP A 116 44.20 -8.16 -8.10
N GLY A 117 43.81 -6.96 -7.66
CA GLY A 117 44.34 -5.67 -8.13
C GLY A 117 43.88 -5.24 -9.54
N LYS A 118 43.13 -6.06 -10.27
CA LYS A 118 42.61 -5.74 -11.62
C LYS A 118 41.22 -5.09 -11.53
N PRO A 119 40.95 -3.99 -12.25
CA PRO A 119 39.63 -3.38 -12.24
C PRO A 119 38.59 -4.32 -12.86
N VAL A 120 37.45 -4.46 -12.18
CA VAL A 120 36.28 -5.24 -12.65
C VAL A 120 35.14 -4.29 -13.05
N ILE A 121 35.00 -3.17 -12.33
CA ILE A 121 34.21 -2.00 -12.69
C ILE A 121 35.05 -0.76 -12.37
N ASP A 122 35.09 0.21 -13.29
CA ASP A 122 35.66 1.54 -13.06
C ASP A 122 34.75 2.61 -13.67
N HIS A 123 34.00 3.29 -12.80
CA HIS A 123 32.98 4.29 -13.12
C HIS A 123 33.22 5.56 -12.29
N TRP A 124 34.40 6.17 -12.46
CA TRP A 124 34.88 7.27 -11.63
C TRP A 124 34.35 8.66 -12.07
N VAL A 125 33.03 8.78 -12.26
CA VAL A 125 32.34 9.99 -12.79
C VAL A 125 31.26 10.50 -11.82
N PRO A 126 30.92 11.80 -11.84
CA PRO A 126 29.94 12.39 -10.92
C PRO A 126 28.52 12.34 -11.49
N ASP A 127 28.03 11.14 -11.76
CA ASP A 127 26.59 10.87 -11.94
C ASP A 127 26.06 10.11 -10.71
N TRP A 128 24.78 9.72 -10.70
CA TRP A 128 24.17 9.06 -9.54
C TRP A 128 23.17 8.01 -9.98
N ASP A 129 23.06 6.95 -9.18
CA ASP A 129 22.13 5.84 -9.34
C ASP A 129 22.22 5.08 -10.68
N VAL A 130 23.31 5.27 -11.43
CA VAL A 130 23.65 4.49 -12.63
C VAL A 130 24.12 3.10 -12.21
N GLU A 131 23.48 2.06 -12.72
CA GLU A 131 23.93 0.68 -12.53
C GLU A 131 24.94 0.29 -13.61
N ILE A 132 26.13 -0.08 -13.17
CA ILE A 132 27.19 -0.60 -14.03
C ILE A 132 27.30 -2.11 -13.85
N LYS A 133 27.29 -2.83 -14.96
CA LYS A 133 27.45 -4.29 -15.04
C LYS A 133 28.88 -4.62 -15.49
N SER A 134 29.54 -5.53 -14.78
CA SER A 134 30.87 -6.01 -15.18
C SER A 134 30.82 -7.01 -16.34
N GLU A 135 31.96 -7.24 -16.97
CA GLU A 135 32.21 -8.50 -17.67
C GLU A 135 32.23 -9.67 -16.68
N ALA A 136 32.02 -10.89 -17.18
CA ALA A 136 31.97 -12.08 -16.33
C ALA A 136 33.37 -12.50 -15.86
N VAL A 137 33.58 -12.56 -14.55
CA VAL A 137 34.84 -12.94 -13.90
C VAL A 137 34.79 -14.43 -13.51
N GLU A 138 35.81 -15.20 -13.90
CA GLU A 138 35.95 -16.61 -13.50
C GLU A 138 36.55 -16.68 -12.09
N LEU A 139 35.77 -17.21 -11.14
CA LEU A 139 36.15 -17.31 -9.72
C LEU A 139 36.02 -18.77 -9.24
N THR A 140 36.85 -19.16 -8.27
CA THR A 140 36.92 -20.54 -7.74
C THR A 140 36.49 -20.55 -6.27
N ALA A 141 35.56 -21.42 -5.90
CA ALA A 141 35.18 -21.61 -4.50
C ALA A 141 36.32 -22.23 -3.67
N GLY A 142 36.43 -21.86 -2.39
CA GLY A 142 37.57 -22.20 -1.55
C GLY A 142 38.84 -21.37 -1.85
N ARG A 143 38.78 -20.44 -2.81
CA ARG A 143 39.85 -19.47 -3.06
C ARG A 143 39.37 -18.06 -2.68
N GLN A 144 40.15 -17.44 -1.81
CA GLN A 144 40.07 -16.01 -1.53
C GLN A 144 40.84 -15.20 -2.58
N TYR A 145 40.27 -14.08 -3.01
CA TYR A 145 40.84 -13.13 -3.95
C TYR A 145 40.97 -11.77 -3.28
N ASP A 146 42.00 -10.97 -3.61
CA ASP A 146 42.11 -9.61 -3.04
C ASP A 146 40.97 -8.73 -3.56
N PHE A 147 40.23 -8.11 -2.64
CA PHE A 147 39.11 -7.24 -2.96
C PHE A 147 39.39 -5.80 -2.52
N ARG A 148 39.14 -4.84 -3.41
CA ARG A 148 39.11 -3.42 -3.08
C ARG A 148 37.97 -2.74 -3.81
N TYR A 149 37.10 -2.05 -3.08
CA TYR A 149 36.07 -1.17 -3.61
C TYR A 149 36.39 0.26 -3.17
N GLU A 150 36.25 1.24 -4.07
CA GLU A 150 36.46 2.65 -3.80
C GLU A 150 35.26 3.47 -4.30
N MET A 151 34.90 4.53 -3.59
CA MET A 151 33.95 5.53 -4.06
C MET A 151 34.33 6.94 -3.58
N PHE A 152 33.79 7.94 -4.26
CA PHE A 152 33.79 9.33 -3.80
C PHE A 152 32.35 9.83 -3.64
N GLN A 153 32.17 10.79 -2.73
CA GLN A 153 30.95 11.58 -2.64
C GLN A 153 31.28 13.08 -2.69
N ASP A 154 30.93 13.75 -3.78
CA ASP A 154 31.05 15.20 -3.90
C ASP A 154 29.92 15.90 -3.11
N SER A 155 28.64 15.66 -3.40
CA SER A 155 27.50 16.32 -2.74
C SER A 155 26.17 15.57 -2.96
N GLY A 156 25.22 15.65 -2.02
CA GLY A 156 23.90 15.01 -2.15
C GLY A 156 23.70 13.75 -1.29
N GLY A 157 23.45 12.60 -1.95
CA GLY A 157 23.17 11.31 -1.30
C GLY A 157 24.42 10.64 -0.74
N SER A 158 24.47 9.31 -0.71
CA SER A 158 25.72 8.51 -0.59
C SER A 158 25.46 7.00 -0.56
N ASN A 159 24.48 6.51 -1.32
CA ASN A 159 24.23 5.08 -1.43
C ASN A 159 25.34 4.38 -2.22
N MET A 160 25.60 3.10 -1.92
CA MET A 160 26.59 2.29 -2.63
C MET A 160 26.31 0.80 -2.44
N VAL A 161 25.98 0.08 -3.52
CA VAL A 161 25.55 -1.32 -3.50
C VAL A 161 26.34 -2.13 -4.52
N LEU A 162 26.89 -3.26 -4.09
CA LEU A 162 27.48 -4.30 -4.93
C LEU A 162 26.65 -5.58 -4.85
N SER A 163 26.21 -6.06 -6.01
CA SER A 163 25.53 -7.34 -6.17
C SER A 163 26.24 -8.25 -7.17
N TRP A 164 26.06 -9.56 -7.05
CA TRP A 164 26.64 -10.56 -7.94
C TRP A 164 25.58 -11.52 -8.49
N GLN A 165 25.90 -12.21 -9.58
CA GLN A 165 25.09 -13.25 -10.20
C GLN A 165 25.99 -14.28 -10.89
N SER A 166 25.61 -15.56 -10.86
CA SER A 166 26.18 -16.60 -11.72
C SER A 166 25.04 -17.49 -12.27
N PRO A 167 25.30 -18.48 -13.15
CA PRO A 167 24.25 -19.38 -13.63
C PRO A 167 23.49 -20.11 -12.51
N ASP A 168 24.19 -20.43 -11.41
CA ASP A 168 23.64 -21.16 -10.25
C ASP A 168 23.37 -20.24 -9.03
N VAL A 169 23.63 -18.94 -9.15
CA VAL A 169 23.44 -17.94 -8.09
C VAL A 169 22.57 -16.80 -8.62
N THR A 170 21.30 -16.78 -8.22
CA THR A 170 20.37 -15.68 -8.47
C THR A 170 20.96 -14.34 -8.01
N ARG A 171 20.68 -13.26 -8.74
CA ARG A 171 21.23 -11.93 -8.43
C ARG A 171 20.86 -11.51 -7.00
N GLN A 172 21.87 -11.18 -6.20
CA GLN A 172 21.75 -10.76 -4.80
C GLN A 172 22.92 -9.83 -4.42
N PRO A 173 22.79 -8.98 -3.38
CA PRO A 173 23.93 -8.31 -2.77
C PRO A 173 25.04 -9.32 -2.41
N VAL A 174 26.31 -8.91 -2.48
CA VAL A 174 27.42 -9.77 -2.05
C VAL A 174 27.33 -9.91 -0.52
N PRO A 175 27.11 -11.12 0.03
CA PRO A 175 26.84 -11.29 1.45
C PRO A 175 28.10 -11.11 2.28
N GLU A 176 27.93 -10.78 3.57
CA GLU A 176 29.04 -10.61 4.52
C GLU A 176 29.96 -11.83 4.59
N SER A 177 29.41 -13.05 4.54
CA SER A 177 30.16 -14.30 4.54
C SER A 177 31.06 -14.51 3.31
N ALA A 178 30.85 -13.76 2.22
CA ALA A 178 31.74 -13.76 1.07
C ALA A 178 33.00 -12.91 1.29
N PHE A 179 33.02 -12.06 2.33
CA PHE A 179 34.14 -11.17 2.63
C PHE A 179 34.94 -11.63 3.84
N THR A 180 36.24 -11.34 3.81
CA THR A 180 37.16 -11.48 4.95
C THR A 180 38.01 -10.21 5.06
N PRO A 181 38.26 -9.69 6.27
CA PRO A 181 39.22 -8.62 6.52
C PRO A 181 40.58 -8.85 5.85
N PRO A 182 41.31 -7.77 5.53
CA PRO A 182 42.69 -7.89 5.10
C PRO A 182 43.57 -8.32 6.30
N ASP A 183 44.63 -9.07 6.00
CA ASP A 183 45.56 -9.59 7.02
C ASP A 183 46.07 -8.48 7.94
N GLY A 184 45.96 -8.68 9.27
CA GLY A 184 46.38 -7.72 10.28
C GLY A 184 45.37 -6.61 10.62
N PHE A 185 44.15 -6.63 10.08
CA PHE A 185 43.05 -5.79 10.57
C PHE A 185 42.24 -6.54 11.65
N GLU A 186 42.52 -6.25 12.92
CA GLU A 186 41.78 -6.78 14.07
C GLU A 186 40.62 -5.83 14.45
N PRO A 187 39.34 -6.23 14.26
CA PRO A 187 38.19 -5.42 14.67
C PRO A 187 38.07 -5.40 16.21
N TYR A 188 37.65 -4.26 16.79
CA TYR A 188 37.39 -4.23 18.23
C TYR A 188 36.23 -5.19 18.60
N PRO A 189 36.43 -6.14 19.55
CA PRO A 189 35.47 -7.20 19.82
C PRO A 189 34.26 -6.70 20.63
N VAL A 190 33.08 -6.77 20.01
CA VAL A 190 31.79 -6.48 20.63
C VAL A 190 30.68 -7.25 19.91
N ASP A 191 29.82 -7.92 20.68
CA ASP A 191 28.60 -8.55 20.17
C ASP A 191 27.43 -7.55 20.31
N LEU A 192 26.67 -7.37 19.23
CA LEU A 192 25.62 -6.36 19.11
C LEU A 192 24.32 -7.01 18.65
N ALA A 193 23.34 -7.09 19.53
CA ALA A 193 22.10 -7.82 19.27
C ALA A 193 20.85 -7.03 19.71
N VAL A 194 19.91 -6.82 18.78
CA VAL A 194 18.55 -6.37 19.10
C VAL A 194 17.76 -7.56 19.63
N GLY A 195 17.14 -7.39 20.80
CA GLY A 195 16.32 -8.41 21.44
C GLY A 195 15.03 -8.71 20.67
N THR A 196 14.39 -9.83 21.03
CA THR A 196 13.16 -10.30 20.37
C THR A 196 11.97 -9.34 20.49
N ASP A 197 11.95 -8.48 21.51
CA ASP A 197 10.95 -7.43 21.70
C ASP A 197 11.15 -6.21 20.77
N GLY A 198 12.27 -6.13 20.06
CA GLY A 198 12.66 -5.00 19.22
C GLY A 198 12.96 -3.70 19.98
N ARG A 199 12.81 -3.67 21.31
CA ARG A 199 12.87 -2.45 22.13
C ARG A 199 14.20 -2.27 22.85
N ARG A 200 15.09 -3.25 22.78
CA ARG A 200 16.40 -3.22 23.40
C ARG A 200 17.48 -3.70 22.45
N LEU A 201 18.62 -3.01 22.46
CA LEU A 201 19.87 -3.55 21.92
C LEU A 201 20.82 -3.84 23.09
N ARG A 202 21.41 -5.04 23.09
CA ARG A 202 22.51 -5.42 23.99
C ARG A 202 23.83 -5.26 23.23
N ALA A 203 24.78 -4.58 23.84
CA ALA A 203 26.18 -4.55 23.43
C ALA A 203 27.00 -5.31 24.48
N THR A 204 27.63 -6.43 24.11
CA THR A 204 28.39 -7.30 25.01
C THR A 204 29.87 -7.26 24.66
N PHE A 205 30.70 -6.96 25.65
CA PHE A 205 32.14 -6.77 25.51
C PHE A 205 32.91 -7.96 26.10
N GLU A 206 34.22 -8.03 25.85
CA GLU A 206 35.06 -9.10 26.41
C GLU A 206 35.17 -9.05 27.94
N GLY A 207 35.28 -7.85 28.52
CA GLY A 207 35.45 -7.63 29.95
C GLY A 207 34.33 -6.80 30.58
N ASP A 208 34.34 -6.74 31.91
CA ASP A 208 33.39 -5.96 32.71
C ASP A 208 33.27 -4.52 32.22
N VAL A 209 32.03 -4.04 32.03
CA VAL A 209 31.77 -2.69 31.55
C VAL A 209 31.68 -1.66 32.68
N GLY A 210 32.42 -0.57 32.52
CA GLY A 210 32.21 0.69 33.23
C GLY A 210 31.60 1.73 32.27
N LEU A 211 30.71 2.58 32.76
CA LEU A 211 30.09 3.66 31.98
C LEU A 211 29.80 4.88 32.85
N THR A 212 29.65 6.04 32.22
CA THR A 212 29.16 7.27 32.87
C THR A 212 27.77 7.62 32.36
N GLU A 213 27.05 8.50 33.06
CA GLU A 213 25.72 8.97 32.63
C GLU A 213 25.73 9.62 31.23
N ALA A 214 26.87 10.19 30.82
CA ALA A 214 27.06 10.81 29.51
C ALA A 214 27.13 9.80 28.33
N LEU A 215 27.25 8.49 28.58
CA LEU A 215 27.39 7.49 27.51
C LEU A 215 26.23 7.54 26.49
N LYS A 216 25.03 7.91 26.94
CA LYS A 216 23.86 8.03 26.07
C LYS A 216 24.08 8.99 24.90
N ASP A 217 24.75 10.11 25.13
CA ASP A 217 24.93 11.17 24.13
C ASP A 217 26.08 10.87 23.15
N HIS A 218 26.79 9.76 23.38
CA HIS A 218 27.92 9.27 22.59
C HIS A 218 27.61 7.97 21.84
N VAL A 219 26.35 7.50 21.88
CA VAL A 219 25.89 6.32 21.14
C VAL A 219 24.70 6.68 20.24
N THR A 220 24.87 6.43 18.94
CA THR A 220 23.82 6.55 17.93
C THR A 220 23.39 5.15 17.49
N LEU A 221 22.08 4.99 17.27
CA LEU A 221 21.52 3.84 16.55
C LEU A 221 20.81 4.33 15.31
N GLU A 222 21.06 3.66 14.19
CA GLU A 222 20.39 3.88 12.91
C GLU A 222 19.69 2.58 12.50
N VAL A 223 18.46 2.72 12.01
CA VAL A 223 17.60 1.61 11.57
C VAL A 223 17.09 1.95 10.19
N ASP A 224 17.48 1.19 9.17
CA ASP A 224 17.21 1.45 7.74
C ASP A 224 17.44 2.94 7.36
N SER A 225 18.67 3.44 7.57
CA SER A 225 19.07 4.85 7.34
C SER A 225 18.32 5.91 8.15
N THR A 226 17.65 5.52 9.25
CA THR A 226 16.91 6.44 10.13
C THR A 226 17.41 6.38 11.57
N ASP A 227 17.78 7.52 12.14
CA ASP A 227 18.15 7.63 13.55
C ASP A 227 17.04 7.09 14.46
N MET A 228 17.36 6.10 15.29
CA MET A 228 16.49 5.51 16.30
C MET A 228 16.84 6.11 17.67
N PRO A 229 15.97 6.96 18.25
CA PRO A 229 16.28 7.62 19.51
C PRO A 229 16.46 6.62 20.65
N VAL A 230 17.60 6.72 21.34
CA VAL A 230 17.90 5.92 22.54
C VAL A 230 17.24 6.59 23.74
N ALA A 231 16.37 5.87 24.44
CA ALA A 231 15.70 6.35 25.64
C ALA A 231 16.67 6.37 26.84
N SER A 232 17.39 5.26 27.06
CA SER A 232 18.38 5.12 28.13
C SER A 232 19.47 4.11 27.76
N VAL A 233 20.63 4.26 28.40
CA VAL A 233 21.77 3.33 28.31
C VAL A 233 22.15 2.93 29.73
N VAL A 234 22.13 1.62 30.03
CA VAL A 234 22.39 1.10 31.38
C VAL A 234 23.30 -0.13 31.34
N ARG A 235 24.04 -0.41 32.42
CA ARG A 235 24.74 -1.68 32.58
C ARG A 235 23.70 -2.80 32.73
N ASP A 236 23.93 -3.93 32.07
CA ASP A 236 23.06 -5.09 32.25
C ASP A 236 23.25 -5.68 33.66
N GLN A 237 22.16 -5.94 34.36
CA GLN A 237 22.20 -6.57 35.69
C GLN A 237 22.46 -8.08 35.62
N SER A 238 22.31 -8.69 34.43
CA SER A 238 22.46 -10.13 34.18
C SER A 238 23.80 -10.53 33.54
N ASP A 239 24.51 -9.60 32.89
CA ASP A 239 25.88 -9.82 32.39
C ASP A 239 26.73 -8.57 32.71
N PRO A 240 27.74 -8.68 33.59
CA PRO A 240 28.57 -7.54 33.98
C PRO A 240 29.38 -6.95 32.82
N ARG A 241 29.47 -7.64 31.67
CA ARG A 241 30.15 -7.20 30.45
C ARG A 241 29.21 -6.59 29.40
N SER A 242 27.92 -6.48 29.69
CA SER A 242 26.93 -5.96 28.74
C SER A 242 26.42 -4.57 29.12
N VAL A 243 26.15 -3.76 28.10
CA VAL A 243 25.35 -2.53 28.16
C VAL A 243 24.04 -2.77 27.41
N VAL A 244 22.92 -2.29 27.96
CA VAL A 244 21.60 -2.35 27.34
C VAL A 244 21.12 -0.95 26.99
N LEU A 245 20.81 -0.76 25.71
CA LEU A 245 20.17 0.41 25.16
C LEU A 245 18.67 0.15 25.10
N THR A 246 17.87 0.98 25.76
CA THR A 246 16.41 0.98 25.61
C THR A 246 16.03 1.96 24.51
N LEU A 247 15.22 1.53 23.55
CA LEU A 247 14.88 2.30 22.35
C LEU A 247 13.53 3.02 22.51
N ALA A 248 13.38 4.20 21.91
CA ALA A 248 12.14 4.98 21.95
C ALA A 248 10.99 4.33 21.16
N GLY A 249 11.32 3.51 20.16
CA GLY A 249 10.37 2.72 19.37
C GLY A 249 10.93 1.32 19.12
N PRO A 250 10.06 0.34 18.77
CA PRO A 250 10.52 -1.00 18.44
C PRO A 250 11.16 -1.04 17.04
N ILE A 251 12.31 -1.69 16.95
CA ILE A 251 12.89 -2.19 15.70
C ILE A 251 12.07 -3.40 15.25
N GLN A 252 11.72 -3.47 13.97
CA GLN A 252 10.96 -4.59 13.42
C GLN A 252 11.86 -5.71 12.90
N LYS A 253 11.26 -6.89 12.73
CA LYS A 253 11.85 -8.04 12.04
C LYS A 253 12.37 -7.62 10.66
N GLY A 254 13.62 -7.93 10.37
CA GLY A 254 14.24 -7.75 9.05
C GLY A 254 14.81 -6.36 8.76
N GLN A 255 14.61 -5.38 9.65
CA GLN A 255 15.27 -4.07 9.51
C GLN A 255 16.78 -4.19 9.72
N ARG A 256 17.57 -3.44 8.95
CA ARG A 256 19.02 -3.32 9.15
C ARG A 256 19.29 -2.33 10.28
N VAL A 257 20.19 -2.69 11.18
CA VAL A 257 20.49 -1.91 12.40
C VAL A 257 21.99 -1.63 12.44
N ARG A 258 22.37 -0.37 12.60
CA ARG A 258 23.75 0.09 12.72
C ARG A 258 23.93 0.79 14.07
N PHE A 259 24.86 0.28 14.86
CA PHE A 259 25.31 0.86 16.13
C PHE A 259 26.56 1.70 15.87
N ALA A 260 26.62 2.89 16.46
CA ALA A 260 27.80 3.73 16.46
C ALA A 260 28.07 4.30 17.86
N TYR A 261 29.29 4.15 18.34
CA TYR A 261 29.83 4.72 19.56
C TYR A 261 31.07 5.54 19.19
N ASP A 262 31.11 6.83 19.56
CA ASP A 262 32.12 7.77 19.08
C ASP A 262 33.50 7.65 19.77
N GLY A 263 33.59 6.89 20.86
CA GLY A 263 34.81 6.74 21.69
C GLY A 263 34.83 7.60 22.97
N LYS A 264 33.78 8.39 23.24
CA LYS A 264 33.67 9.31 24.40
C LYS A 264 32.49 8.92 25.31
N GLY A 265 32.31 9.59 26.45
CA GLY A 265 31.28 9.21 27.43
C GLY A 265 31.71 8.12 28.43
N GLY A 266 32.99 7.74 28.42
CA GLY A 266 33.61 6.95 29.47
C GLY A 266 33.21 5.47 29.52
N LEU A 267 32.81 4.88 28.39
CA LEU A 267 32.65 3.43 28.28
C LEU A 267 34.03 2.75 28.36
N THR A 268 34.15 1.81 29.28
CA THR A 268 35.34 0.97 29.46
C THR A 268 34.96 -0.51 29.44
N SER A 269 35.84 -1.36 28.94
CA SER A 269 35.75 -2.82 28.97
C SER A 269 37.01 -3.37 29.64
N GLY A 270 36.84 -4.15 30.73
CA GLY A 270 37.97 -4.64 31.52
C GLY A 270 38.84 -3.51 32.09
N GLY A 271 38.25 -2.35 32.38
CA GLY A 271 38.94 -1.14 32.84
C GLY A 271 39.72 -0.35 31.78
N LYS A 272 39.70 -0.77 30.50
CA LYS A 272 40.32 -0.04 29.38
C LYS A 272 39.26 0.76 28.61
N PRO A 273 39.55 1.99 28.12
CA PRO A 273 38.63 2.71 27.25
C PRO A 273 38.22 1.90 26.01
N VAL A 274 36.94 1.91 25.68
CA VAL A 274 36.44 1.39 24.40
C VAL A 274 36.74 2.42 23.30
N PRO A 275 37.33 2.03 22.15
CA PRO A 275 37.59 2.94 21.03
C PRO A 275 36.29 3.27 20.28
N THR A 276 36.36 4.06 19.21
CA THR A 276 35.24 4.24 18.28
C THR A 276 34.80 2.88 17.70
N VAL A 277 33.50 2.59 17.78
CA VAL A 277 32.89 1.35 17.29
C VAL A 277 31.72 1.73 16.39
N ILE A 278 31.76 1.34 15.12
CA ILE A 278 30.64 1.50 14.18
C ILE A 278 30.43 0.15 13.52
N ARG A 279 29.28 -0.51 13.69
CA ARG A 279 29.04 -1.88 13.22
C ARG A 279 27.56 -2.11 12.94
N ALA A 280 27.25 -3.10 12.10
CA ALA A 280 25.92 -3.68 12.07
C ALA A 280 25.62 -4.41 13.39
N ALA A 281 24.34 -4.48 13.77
CA ALA A 281 23.85 -5.26 14.89
C ALA A 281 22.92 -6.37 14.38
N GLY A 282 23.06 -7.57 14.95
CA GLY A 282 22.14 -8.69 14.70
C GLY A 282 20.73 -8.31 15.13
N ASN A 283 19.75 -8.52 14.25
CA ASN A 283 18.35 -8.20 14.54
C ASN A 283 17.53 -9.47 14.79
N HIS A 284 17.26 -9.77 16.07
CA HIS A 284 16.41 -10.90 16.46
C HIS A 284 14.96 -10.50 16.76
N SER A 285 14.56 -9.25 16.45
CA SER A 285 13.21 -8.77 16.69
C SER A 285 12.18 -9.61 15.94
N THR A 286 11.09 -9.97 16.64
CA THR A 286 9.90 -10.58 16.03
C THR A 286 8.79 -9.56 15.80
N HIS A 287 9.00 -8.29 16.16
CA HIS A 287 8.02 -7.23 16.00
C HIS A 287 7.69 -6.96 14.52
N ARG A 288 6.41 -6.68 14.24
CA ARG A 288 5.86 -6.38 12.92
C ARG A 288 5.02 -5.11 13.02
N LEU A 289 5.00 -4.28 11.99
CA LEU A 289 4.12 -3.12 11.94
C LEU A 289 2.67 -3.57 11.81
N THR A 290 1.87 -3.39 12.85
CA THR A 290 0.43 -3.68 12.84
C THR A 290 -0.37 -2.47 13.29
N THR A 291 -1.59 -2.33 12.79
CA THR A 291 -2.54 -1.35 13.31
C THR A 291 -3.20 -1.86 14.60
N THR A 292 -3.81 -0.95 15.37
CA THR A 292 -4.56 -1.32 16.58
C THR A 292 -5.84 -2.14 16.30
N TRP A 293 -6.25 -2.26 15.03
CA TRP A 293 -7.33 -3.14 14.58
C TRP A 293 -6.79 -4.48 14.11
N GLY A 294 -5.64 -4.52 13.41
CA GLY A 294 -4.92 -5.74 13.05
C GLY A 294 -4.63 -6.62 14.26
N ASP A 295 -4.17 -6.00 15.37
CA ASP A 295 -3.96 -6.64 16.67
C ASP A 295 -5.21 -7.36 17.24
N LYS A 296 -6.41 -7.07 16.73
CA LYS A 296 -7.71 -7.51 17.25
C LYS A 296 -8.56 -8.29 16.23
N VAL A 297 -8.01 -8.59 15.04
CA VAL A 297 -8.76 -9.32 14.01
C VAL A 297 -9.09 -10.73 14.51
N ASP A 298 -10.37 -11.10 14.43
CA ASP A 298 -10.80 -12.49 14.53
C ASP A 298 -10.61 -13.17 13.16
N PRO A 299 -9.63 -14.08 12.99
CA PRO A 299 -9.39 -14.75 11.71
C PRO A 299 -10.46 -15.79 11.33
N ASP A 300 -11.41 -16.10 12.22
CA ASP A 300 -12.56 -16.96 11.90
C ASP A 300 -13.81 -16.13 11.51
N ASN A 301 -13.84 -14.82 11.80
CA ASN A 301 -14.96 -13.92 11.48
C ASN A 301 -14.55 -12.44 11.20
N PRO A 302 -13.63 -12.16 10.26
CA PRO A 302 -13.23 -10.80 9.92
C PRO A 302 -14.29 -10.11 9.04
N LEU A 303 -14.42 -8.79 9.20
CA LEU A 303 -15.39 -7.93 8.48
C LEU A 303 -16.83 -8.51 8.49
N PRO A 304 -17.47 -8.63 9.68
CA PRO A 304 -18.78 -9.26 9.84
C PRO A 304 -19.97 -8.40 9.36
N GLU A 305 -19.74 -7.18 8.87
CA GLU A 305 -20.78 -6.28 8.40
C GLU A 305 -21.33 -6.68 7.02
N TYR A 306 -22.60 -6.33 6.73
CA TYR A 306 -23.17 -6.60 5.41
C TYR A 306 -22.45 -5.79 4.31
N PRO A 307 -21.95 -6.43 3.23
CA PRO A 307 -21.06 -5.76 2.27
C PRO A 307 -21.69 -4.71 1.34
N ARG A 308 -23.01 -4.72 1.15
CA ARG A 308 -23.72 -3.76 0.25
C ARG A 308 -24.70 -2.86 1.01
N PRO A 309 -24.25 -1.73 1.59
CA PRO A 309 -25.12 -0.82 2.34
C PRO A 309 -26.36 -0.32 1.58
N GLN A 310 -26.27 -0.19 0.24
CA GLN A 310 -27.36 0.26 -0.63
C GLN A 310 -28.25 -0.86 -1.19
N GLU A 311 -27.98 -2.13 -0.89
CA GLU A 311 -28.76 -3.29 -1.36
C GLU A 311 -28.96 -4.30 -0.23
N LYS A 312 -29.29 -3.78 0.96
CA LYS A 312 -29.31 -4.54 2.21
C LYS A 312 -30.47 -5.52 2.28
N ARG A 313 -30.13 -6.80 2.43
CA ARG A 313 -31.03 -7.91 2.73
C ARG A 313 -30.93 -8.32 4.19
N VAL A 314 -31.98 -8.97 4.70
CA VAL A 314 -32.05 -9.42 6.10
C VAL A 314 -31.40 -10.80 6.27
N LYS A 315 -31.66 -11.73 5.35
CA LYS A 315 -31.02 -13.06 5.34
C LYS A 315 -29.78 -13.00 4.48
N TRP A 316 -28.64 -13.35 5.06
CA TRP A 316 -27.34 -13.50 4.40
C TRP A 316 -26.40 -14.24 5.37
N GLN A 317 -25.23 -14.65 4.89
CA GLN A 317 -24.16 -15.22 5.72
C GLN A 317 -22.80 -14.84 5.13
N SER A 318 -21.92 -14.25 5.95
CA SER A 318 -20.52 -14.04 5.58
C SER A 318 -19.80 -15.38 5.40
N LEU A 319 -18.98 -15.45 4.37
CA LEU A 319 -18.05 -16.55 4.08
C LEU A 319 -16.59 -16.10 4.25
N ASN A 320 -16.36 -14.99 4.95
CA ASN A 320 -15.04 -14.60 5.45
C ASN A 320 -14.54 -15.57 6.55
N GLY A 321 -13.30 -15.40 6.98
CA GLY A 321 -12.58 -16.24 7.93
C GLY A 321 -11.71 -17.28 7.22
N ARG A 322 -11.30 -18.34 7.91
CA ARG A 322 -10.39 -19.34 7.35
C ARG A 322 -10.97 -20.15 6.17
N TRP A 323 -10.24 -20.20 5.07
CA TRP A 323 -10.40 -21.13 3.95
C TRP A 323 -9.19 -22.06 3.91
N GLU A 324 -9.32 -23.22 3.26
CA GLU A 324 -8.17 -24.03 2.86
C GLU A 324 -7.49 -23.37 1.65
N PHE A 325 -6.16 -23.45 1.56
CA PHE A 325 -5.35 -22.78 0.54
C PHE A 325 -4.24 -23.69 -0.01
N ALA A 326 -3.87 -23.47 -1.27
CA ALA A 326 -2.61 -23.92 -1.86
C ALA A 326 -2.24 -23.03 -3.05
N GLY A 327 -0.93 -22.74 -3.21
CA GLY A 327 -0.37 -22.32 -4.49
C GLY A 327 -0.58 -23.41 -5.56
N ALA A 328 -0.63 -23.00 -6.82
CA ALA A 328 -0.94 -23.87 -7.95
C ALA A 328 0.04 -23.64 -9.12
N ARG A 329 0.13 -24.59 -10.03
CA ARG A 329 0.79 -24.35 -11.33
C ARG A 329 -0.19 -23.72 -12.31
N LYS A 330 0.35 -23.04 -13.31
CA LYS A 330 -0.42 -22.59 -14.47
C LYS A 330 -1.22 -23.75 -15.08
N ASP A 331 -2.49 -23.49 -15.37
CA ASP A 331 -3.45 -24.43 -15.97
C ASP A 331 -3.70 -25.74 -15.18
N GLU A 332 -3.29 -25.78 -13.90
CA GLU A 332 -3.61 -26.89 -13.00
C GLU A 332 -5.13 -27.02 -12.80
N GLN A 333 -5.59 -28.27 -12.70
CA GLN A 333 -7.02 -28.55 -12.56
C GLN A 333 -7.49 -28.42 -11.11
N PRO A 334 -8.70 -27.89 -10.84
CA PRO A 334 -9.17 -27.68 -9.49
C PRO A 334 -9.20 -28.99 -8.67
N PRO A 335 -8.68 -28.99 -7.43
CA PRO A 335 -8.55 -30.18 -6.60
C PRO A 335 -9.87 -30.61 -5.92
N PHE A 336 -10.91 -30.90 -6.72
CA PHE A 336 -12.24 -31.28 -6.24
C PHE A 336 -12.22 -32.43 -5.23
N GLY A 337 -12.95 -32.28 -4.13
CA GLY A 337 -13.04 -33.27 -3.06
C GLY A 337 -11.77 -33.48 -2.22
N LYS A 338 -10.64 -32.82 -2.54
CA LYS A 338 -9.38 -32.92 -1.80
C LYS A 338 -9.23 -31.75 -0.82
N THR A 339 -8.62 -32.00 0.33
CA THR A 339 -8.20 -30.94 1.26
C THR A 339 -6.94 -30.25 0.73
N LEU A 340 -6.85 -28.93 0.89
CA LEU A 340 -5.61 -28.20 0.61
C LEU A 340 -4.70 -28.18 1.85
N ALA A 341 -3.40 -27.98 1.64
CA ALA A 341 -2.40 -28.16 2.68
C ALA A 341 -2.37 -27.01 3.71
N GLU A 342 -2.71 -25.80 3.28
CA GLU A 342 -2.57 -24.57 4.06
C GLU A 342 -3.92 -23.95 4.39
N LYS A 343 -3.91 -22.86 5.15
CA LYS A 343 -5.11 -22.07 5.47
C LYS A 343 -4.83 -20.60 5.26
N ILE A 344 -5.80 -19.89 4.69
CA ILE A 344 -5.76 -18.45 4.48
C ILE A 344 -6.99 -17.78 5.10
N THR A 345 -6.81 -16.61 5.71
CA THR A 345 -7.91 -15.79 6.22
C THR A 345 -8.49 -14.93 5.10
N VAL A 346 -9.67 -15.29 4.60
CA VAL A 346 -10.40 -14.46 3.63
C VAL A 346 -11.14 -13.35 4.40
N PRO A 347 -11.10 -12.08 3.96
CA PRO A 347 -10.70 -11.64 2.63
C PRO A 347 -9.40 -10.82 2.65
N PHE A 348 -8.31 -11.32 3.23
CA PHE A 348 -7.02 -10.62 3.20
C PHE A 348 -6.16 -11.12 2.02
N PRO A 349 -5.41 -10.25 1.31
CA PRO A 349 -4.56 -10.63 0.18
C PRO A 349 -3.50 -11.65 0.57
N VAL A 350 -3.05 -12.50 -0.36
CA VAL A 350 -2.12 -13.60 -0.08
C VAL A 350 -0.83 -13.10 0.59
N GLU A 351 -0.31 -11.96 0.14
CA GLU A 351 0.92 -11.32 0.59
C GLU A 351 0.80 -10.66 1.97
N SER A 352 -0.42 -10.40 2.45
CA SER A 352 -0.65 -9.65 3.70
C SER A 352 -0.45 -10.49 4.97
N GLN A 353 -0.04 -9.84 6.06
CA GLN A 353 0.15 -10.50 7.37
C GLN A 353 -1.15 -11.14 7.90
N LEU A 354 -2.29 -10.47 7.70
CA LEU A 354 -3.59 -10.94 8.20
C LEU A 354 -4.14 -12.16 7.45
N SER A 355 -3.66 -12.45 6.24
CA SER A 355 -4.01 -13.67 5.51
C SER A 355 -3.40 -14.92 6.14
N GLY A 356 -2.20 -14.77 6.72
CA GLY A 356 -1.38 -15.85 7.27
C GLY A 356 -0.52 -16.61 6.26
N ILE A 357 -0.46 -16.15 4.99
CA ILE A 357 0.33 -16.78 3.93
C ILE A 357 1.64 -16.02 3.63
N GLU A 358 1.60 -14.68 3.58
CA GLU A 358 2.77 -13.79 3.50
C GLU A 358 3.77 -14.08 2.37
N ARG A 359 3.29 -14.47 1.18
CA ARG A 359 4.12 -14.70 -0.01
C ARG A 359 3.35 -14.44 -1.31
N HIS A 360 4.08 -14.21 -2.40
CA HIS A 360 3.55 -14.08 -3.76
C HIS A 360 3.17 -15.45 -4.34
N GLU A 361 2.03 -15.52 -5.05
CA GLU A 361 1.57 -16.70 -5.79
C GLU A 361 0.92 -16.25 -7.12
N ASP A 362 1.49 -16.63 -8.29
CA ASP A 362 0.88 -16.27 -9.59
C ASP A 362 -0.46 -16.99 -9.84
N HIS A 363 -0.61 -18.18 -9.28
CA HIS A 363 -1.75 -19.08 -9.44
C HIS A 363 -2.05 -19.79 -8.12
N MET A 364 -3.31 -19.88 -7.74
CA MET A 364 -3.69 -20.40 -6.41
C MET A 364 -5.10 -20.99 -6.39
N PHE A 365 -5.34 -21.89 -5.44
CA PHE A 365 -6.68 -22.41 -5.11
C PHE A 365 -7.07 -22.10 -3.67
N TYR A 366 -8.29 -21.57 -3.52
CA TYR A 366 -9.02 -21.47 -2.27
C TYR A 366 -10.10 -22.54 -2.23
N ARG A 367 -10.32 -23.16 -1.06
CA ARG A 367 -11.41 -24.13 -0.86
C ARG A 367 -12.13 -23.89 0.46
N ARG A 368 -13.47 -23.96 0.43
CA ARG A 368 -14.30 -23.92 1.64
C ARG A 368 -15.52 -24.82 1.54
N LEU A 369 -15.81 -25.51 2.63
CA LEU A 369 -17.03 -26.28 2.80
C LEU A 369 -18.07 -25.44 3.56
N ILE A 370 -19.21 -25.17 2.94
CA ILE A 370 -20.31 -24.40 3.52
C ILE A 370 -21.54 -25.27 3.82
N THR A 371 -22.44 -24.77 4.65
CA THR A 371 -23.76 -25.37 4.89
C THR A 371 -24.83 -24.32 4.62
N VAL A 372 -25.72 -24.58 3.65
CA VAL A 372 -26.85 -23.68 3.35
C VAL A 372 -27.94 -23.87 4.41
N PRO A 373 -28.38 -22.81 5.11
CA PRO A 373 -29.41 -22.94 6.15
C PRO A 373 -30.75 -23.45 5.60
N ARG A 374 -31.30 -24.53 6.17
CA ARG A 374 -32.59 -25.12 5.75
C ARG A 374 -33.76 -24.12 5.78
N SER A 375 -33.73 -23.17 6.72
CA SER A 375 -34.70 -22.07 6.88
C SER A 375 -34.63 -20.98 5.79
N TRP A 376 -33.74 -21.12 4.82
CA TRP A 376 -33.69 -20.28 3.62
C TRP A 376 -34.52 -20.84 2.46
N HIS A 377 -34.94 -22.11 2.50
CA HIS A 377 -35.82 -22.73 1.48
C HIS A 377 -35.32 -22.59 0.02
N VAL A 378 -34.00 -22.61 -0.14
CA VAL A 378 -33.29 -22.63 -1.44
C VAL A 378 -33.72 -23.85 -2.26
N GLY A 379 -33.87 -23.68 -3.58
CA GLY A 379 -34.36 -24.72 -4.50
C GLY A 379 -35.89 -24.82 -4.56
N HIS A 380 -36.60 -24.39 -3.50
CA HIS A 380 -38.06 -24.33 -3.47
C HIS A 380 -38.57 -22.90 -3.75
N ALA A 381 -38.60 -22.04 -2.74
CA ALA A 381 -39.14 -20.69 -2.82
C ALA A 381 -38.06 -19.62 -3.07
N GLN A 382 -36.79 -19.96 -2.85
CA GLN A 382 -35.64 -19.06 -2.99
C GLN A 382 -34.58 -19.68 -3.91
N ARG A 383 -33.74 -18.81 -4.45
CA ARG A 383 -32.47 -19.11 -5.14
C ARG A 383 -31.33 -18.60 -4.25
N LEU A 384 -30.10 -19.08 -4.45
CA LEU A 384 -28.95 -18.74 -3.62
C LEU A 384 -27.89 -18.03 -4.46
N LYS A 385 -27.62 -16.76 -4.15
CA LYS A 385 -26.47 -16.05 -4.71
C LYS A 385 -25.23 -16.28 -3.84
N LEU A 386 -24.13 -16.63 -4.48
CA LEU A 386 -22.78 -16.51 -3.96
C LEU A 386 -22.16 -15.23 -4.54
N ASN A 387 -21.52 -14.41 -3.72
CA ASN A 387 -21.05 -13.09 -4.09
C ASN A 387 -19.62 -12.88 -3.59
N PHE A 388 -18.83 -12.14 -4.37
CA PHE A 388 -17.46 -11.72 -4.09
C PHE A 388 -17.39 -10.20 -4.23
N GLY A 389 -16.79 -9.52 -3.26
CA GLY A 389 -16.61 -8.05 -3.33
C GLY A 389 -15.55 -7.64 -4.36
N ALA A 390 -14.47 -8.42 -4.47
CA ALA A 390 -13.36 -8.27 -5.41
C ALA A 390 -12.46 -9.52 -5.29
N VAL A 391 -11.81 -9.91 -6.38
CA VAL A 391 -10.78 -10.97 -6.40
C VAL A 391 -9.75 -10.56 -7.46
N ASP A 392 -8.50 -10.32 -7.06
CA ASP A 392 -7.45 -9.90 -7.99
C ASP A 392 -6.68 -11.14 -8.53
N TYR A 393 -6.61 -11.42 -9.84
CA TYR A 393 -7.14 -10.67 -10.98
C TYR A 393 -8.13 -11.47 -11.83
N GLU A 394 -7.80 -12.71 -12.20
CA GLU A 394 -8.71 -13.63 -12.88
C GLU A 394 -9.25 -14.68 -11.92
N ALA A 395 -10.55 -14.68 -11.66
CA ALA A 395 -11.21 -15.65 -10.80
C ALA A 395 -12.05 -16.65 -11.60
N ARG A 396 -11.96 -17.94 -11.24
CA ARG A 396 -12.87 -19.01 -11.66
C ARG A 396 -13.47 -19.66 -10.42
N VAL A 397 -14.79 -19.82 -10.38
CA VAL A 397 -15.50 -20.34 -9.20
C VAL A 397 -16.25 -21.62 -9.55
N TRP A 398 -16.06 -22.64 -8.73
CA TRP A 398 -16.76 -23.91 -8.82
C TRP A 398 -17.56 -24.21 -7.55
N VAL A 399 -18.76 -24.78 -7.72
CA VAL A 399 -19.57 -25.34 -6.64
C VAL A 399 -19.82 -26.81 -6.93
N ASN A 400 -19.38 -27.69 -6.02
CA ASN A 400 -19.49 -29.14 -6.13
C ASN A 400 -18.97 -29.73 -7.47
N GLY A 401 -17.91 -29.14 -8.05
CA GLY A 401 -17.34 -29.55 -9.33
C GLY A 401 -17.89 -28.82 -10.56
N GLN A 402 -19.04 -28.15 -10.47
CA GLN A 402 -19.60 -27.36 -11.56
C GLN A 402 -19.05 -25.93 -11.53
N GLN A 403 -18.53 -25.42 -12.65
CA GLN A 403 -18.14 -24.01 -12.75
C GLN A 403 -19.39 -23.12 -12.77
N VAL A 404 -19.43 -22.11 -11.90
CA VAL A 404 -20.58 -21.19 -11.73
C VAL A 404 -20.24 -19.74 -12.07
N ALA A 405 -18.95 -19.36 -12.11
CA ALA A 405 -18.50 -18.02 -12.51
C ALA A 405 -17.12 -18.03 -13.16
N ARG A 406 -16.88 -17.00 -13.99
CA ARG A 406 -15.55 -16.44 -14.30
C ARG A 406 -15.63 -14.92 -14.12
N HIS A 407 -14.58 -14.31 -13.61
CA HIS A 407 -14.42 -12.86 -13.52
C HIS A 407 -12.97 -12.48 -13.86
N THR A 408 -12.78 -11.28 -14.39
CA THR A 408 -11.47 -10.68 -14.69
C THR A 408 -11.56 -9.22 -14.31
N GLY A 409 -10.74 -8.78 -13.35
CA GLY A 409 -10.75 -7.42 -12.82
C GLY A 409 -10.58 -7.40 -11.31
N GLY A 410 -9.53 -6.71 -10.83
CA GLY A 410 -9.13 -6.76 -9.44
C GLY A 410 -10.02 -6.02 -8.45
N TYR A 411 -10.91 -5.14 -8.92
CA TYR A 411 -11.47 -4.06 -8.10
C TYR A 411 -13.01 -4.00 -8.10
N THR A 412 -13.66 -5.00 -8.69
CA THR A 412 -15.12 -5.00 -8.91
C THR A 412 -15.76 -6.28 -8.42
N GLY A 413 -16.93 -6.17 -7.80
CA GLY A 413 -17.67 -7.32 -7.29
C GLY A 413 -18.38 -8.11 -8.37
N PHE A 414 -18.62 -9.40 -8.11
CA PHE A 414 -19.39 -10.27 -8.99
C PHE A 414 -20.21 -11.30 -8.19
N SER A 415 -21.20 -11.91 -8.85
CA SER A 415 -22.11 -12.88 -8.22
C SER A 415 -22.41 -14.04 -9.16
N ALA A 416 -22.67 -15.21 -8.57
CA ALA A 416 -23.22 -16.37 -9.25
C ALA A 416 -24.47 -16.89 -8.54
N ASP A 417 -25.45 -17.33 -9.31
CA ASP A 417 -26.55 -18.13 -8.80
C ASP A 417 -26.11 -19.58 -8.74
N ILE A 418 -25.94 -20.10 -7.52
CA ILE A 418 -25.38 -21.44 -7.29
C ILE A 418 -26.46 -22.48 -7.00
N THR A 419 -27.75 -22.10 -7.07
CA THR A 419 -28.91 -22.91 -6.64
C THR A 419 -28.91 -24.31 -7.24
N ASP A 420 -28.68 -24.39 -8.55
CA ASP A 420 -28.83 -25.62 -9.31
C ASP A 420 -27.56 -26.51 -9.26
N SER A 421 -26.46 -26.00 -8.70
CA SER A 421 -25.21 -26.72 -8.40
C SER A 421 -25.15 -27.29 -6.98
N LEU A 422 -26.19 -27.10 -6.16
CA LEU A 422 -26.24 -27.58 -4.79
C LEU A 422 -26.57 -29.08 -4.70
N LYS A 423 -25.82 -29.80 -3.87
CA LYS A 423 -26.21 -31.14 -3.39
C LYS A 423 -27.44 -31.01 -2.50
N ARG A 424 -28.42 -31.93 -2.65
CA ARG A 424 -29.67 -31.98 -1.87
C ARG A 424 -29.48 -32.02 -0.33
N GLY A 425 -28.29 -32.38 0.15
CA GLY A 425 -27.93 -32.36 1.57
C GLY A 425 -26.42 -32.42 1.77
N GLY A 426 -25.98 -32.27 3.02
CA GLY A 426 -24.56 -32.23 3.39
C GLY A 426 -23.90 -30.86 3.17
N LYS A 427 -22.57 -30.83 3.35
CA LYS A 427 -21.75 -29.64 3.07
C LYS A 427 -21.60 -29.47 1.55
N GLN A 428 -21.61 -28.22 1.12
CA GLN A 428 -21.37 -27.82 -0.28
C GLN A 428 -19.92 -27.39 -0.41
N GLU A 429 -19.23 -27.85 -1.45
CA GLU A 429 -17.84 -27.49 -1.72
C GLU A 429 -17.80 -26.26 -2.64
N ILE A 430 -17.10 -25.22 -2.22
CA ILE A 430 -16.70 -24.08 -3.06
C ILE A 430 -15.20 -24.20 -3.30
N ILE A 431 -14.78 -24.11 -4.56
CA ILE A 431 -13.38 -23.88 -4.94
C ILE A 431 -13.32 -22.58 -5.75
N VAL A 432 -12.34 -21.73 -5.45
CA VAL A 432 -11.99 -20.56 -6.26
C VAL A 432 -10.57 -20.72 -6.73
N GLY A 433 -10.35 -20.71 -8.04
CA GLY A 433 -9.02 -20.66 -8.65
C GLY A 433 -8.75 -19.23 -9.10
N VAL A 434 -7.62 -18.68 -8.67
CA VAL A 434 -7.23 -17.30 -8.98
C VAL A 434 -5.90 -17.29 -9.72
N THR A 435 -5.77 -16.38 -10.69
CA THR A 435 -4.52 -16.01 -11.34
C THR A 435 -4.31 -14.51 -11.20
N ASP A 436 -3.13 -14.10 -10.79
CA ASP A 436 -2.65 -12.72 -10.86
C ASP A 436 -1.12 -12.71 -11.03
N THR A 437 -0.62 -12.11 -12.11
CA THR A 437 0.82 -12.06 -12.40
C THR A 437 1.42 -10.67 -12.19
N GLY A 438 0.64 -9.67 -11.73
CA GLY A 438 1.07 -8.27 -11.57
C GLY A 438 1.57 -7.60 -12.87
N GLY A 439 1.31 -8.22 -14.02
CA GLY A 439 1.96 -7.92 -15.30
C GLY A 439 1.48 -6.65 -16.00
N GLY A 440 1.96 -6.46 -17.24
CA GLY A 440 1.50 -5.38 -18.12
C GLY A 440 0.12 -5.68 -18.73
N ASN A 441 -0.57 -4.62 -19.17
CA ASN A 441 -1.94 -4.64 -19.69
C ASN A 441 -3.02 -5.10 -18.67
N GLN A 442 -2.73 -4.97 -17.38
CA GLN A 442 -3.63 -5.20 -16.25
C GLN A 442 -3.77 -3.90 -15.42
N PRO A 443 -5.00 -3.40 -15.16
CA PRO A 443 -5.24 -2.38 -14.15
C PRO A 443 -4.82 -2.88 -12.77
N LYS A 444 -3.89 -2.18 -12.10
CA LYS A 444 -3.26 -2.63 -10.84
C LYS A 444 -2.94 -1.54 -9.82
N GLY A 445 -3.22 -0.27 -10.13
CA GLY A 445 -2.90 0.85 -9.23
C GLY A 445 -1.39 0.94 -8.95
N LYS A 446 -1.01 1.16 -7.68
CA LYS A 446 0.41 1.19 -7.25
C LYS A 446 0.97 -0.16 -6.76
N GLN A 447 0.27 -1.28 -6.95
CA GLN A 447 0.79 -2.57 -6.48
C GLN A 447 1.84 -3.17 -7.43
N THR A 448 2.84 -3.85 -6.89
CA THR A 448 3.94 -4.44 -7.66
C THR A 448 4.56 -5.66 -6.95
N PRO A 449 5.05 -6.68 -7.69
CA PRO A 449 5.85 -7.76 -7.11
C PRO A 449 7.27 -7.31 -6.68
N ARG A 450 7.63 -6.04 -6.89
CA ARG A 450 8.89 -5.42 -6.48
C ARG A 450 8.62 -4.04 -5.88
N PRO A 451 8.16 -3.96 -4.60
CA PRO A 451 7.87 -2.69 -3.94
C PRO A 451 9.11 -1.80 -3.81
N GLY A 452 8.89 -0.49 -3.81
CA GLY A 452 9.92 0.53 -3.71
C GLY A 452 9.47 1.89 -4.27
N GLY A 453 10.02 2.97 -3.70
CA GLY A 453 9.67 4.33 -4.08
C GLY A 453 8.22 4.66 -3.72
N ILE A 454 7.37 4.81 -4.74
CA ILE A 454 5.92 5.07 -4.63
C ILE A 454 5.06 3.84 -4.97
N PHE A 455 5.66 2.69 -5.26
CA PHE A 455 4.93 1.45 -5.57
C PHE A 455 5.07 0.45 -4.41
N TYR A 456 3.98 -0.21 -4.05
CA TYR A 456 3.84 -0.96 -2.80
C TYR A 456 3.58 -2.46 -3.04
N THR A 457 3.59 -3.25 -1.96
CA THR A 457 3.44 -4.71 -1.99
C THR A 457 2.19 -5.15 -2.76
N GLN A 458 2.34 -6.16 -3.63
CA GLN A 458 1.22 -6.77 -4.37
C GLN A 458 0.13 -7.31 -3.43
N SER A 459 -1.12 -7.32 -3.89
CA SER A 459 -2.31 -7.73 -3.13
C SER A 459 -3.20 -8.65 -3.98
N SER A 460 -2.74 -9.88 -4.18
CA SER A 460 -3.42 -10.89 -5.00
C SER A 460 -4.54 -11.62 -4.24
N GLY A 461 -5.42 -12.29 -4.97
CA GLY A 461 -6.39 -13.21 -4.41
C GLY A 461 -7.70 -12.55 -3.94
N ILE A 462 -8.38 -13.18 -2.99
CA ILE A 462 -9.70 -12.73 -2.52
C ILE A 462 -9.53 -11.63 -1.45
N TRP A 463 -9.53 -10.36 -1.86
CA TRP A 463 -9.29 -9.22 -0.98
C TRP A 463 -10.54 -8.43 -0.54
N GLN A 464 -11.75 -8.79 -1.00
CA GLN A 464 -12.98 -8.27 -0.38
C GLN A 464 -13.97 -9.38 -0.03
N THR A 465 -14.89 -9.05 0.89
CA THR A 465 -15.80 -10.00 1.53
C THR A 465 -16.48 -10.95 0.55
N VAL A 466 -16.51 -12.23 0.91
CA VAL A 466 -17.30 -13.27 0.24
C VAL A 466 -18.54 -13.53 1.08
N TRP A 467 -19.72 -13.62 0.47
CA TRP A 467 -20.96 -13.92 1.19
C TRP A 467 -21.98 -14.65 0.34
N MET A 468 -22.91 -15.35 1.00
CA MET A 468 -24.07 -15.95 0.36
C MET A 468 -25.39 -15.38 0.91
N GLU A 469 -26.40 -15.29 0.07
CA GLU A 469 -27.73 -14.79 0.44
C GLU A 469 -28.84 -15.49 -0.35
N PRO A 470 -29.98 -15.82 0.29
CA PRO A 470 -31.15 -16.29 -0.42
C PRO A 470 -31.88 -15.09 -1.05
N VAL A 471 -32.25 -15.25 -2.31
CA VAL A 471 -33.04 -14.28 -3.07
C VAL A 471 -34.32 -14.95 -3.58
N ALA A 472 -35.37 -14.16 -3.83
CA ALA A 472 -36.57 -14.70 -4.46
C ALA A 472 -36.32 -15.11 -5.92
N ARG A 473 -37.17 -15.98 -6.48
CA ARG A 473 -37.02 -16.50 -7.86
C ARG A 473 -36.89 -15.39 -8.91
N THR A 474 -37.67 -14.32 -8.71
CA THR A 474 -37.48 -13.02 -9.35
C THR A 474 -37.16 -12.03 -8.25
N ALA A 475 -35.99 -11.39 -8.31
CA ALA A 475 -35.43 -10.53 -7.29
C ALA A 475 -34.86 -9.23 -7.88
N VAL A 476 -34.65 -8.22 -7.04
CA VAL A 476 -33.85 -7.04 -7.40
C VAL A 476 -32.39 -7.48 -7.49
N ASP A 477 -31.84 -7.47 -8.70
CA ASP A 477 -30.43 -7.75 -8.95
C ASP A 477 -29.58 -6.53 -8.60
N ARG A 478 -30.09 -5.33 -8.88
CA ARG A 478 -29.43 -4.06 -8.62
C ARG A 478 -30.40 -2.88 -8.50
N ILE A 479 -30.02 -1.86 -7.73
CA ILE A 479 -30.65 -0.53 -7.79
C ILE A 479 -29.75 0.44 -8.58
N VAL A 480 -30.37 1.31 -9.38
CA VAL A 480 -29.74 2.54 -9.92
C VAL A 480 -30.59 3.72 -9.48
N SER A 481 -29.98 4.72 -8.84
CA SER A 481 -30.69 5.87 -8.28
C SER A 481 -29.96 7.18 -8.53
N THR A 482 -30.55 8.07 -9.32
CA THR A 482 -29.97 9.37 -9.69
C THR A 482 -30.88 10.51 -9.19
N PRO A 483 -30.40 11.38 -8.28
CA PRO A 483 -31.18 12.51 -7.78
C PRO A 483 -31.20 13.68 -8.77
N ASP A 484 -32.34 14.33 -8.90
CA ASP A 484 -32.53 15.61 -9.58
C ASP A 484 -33.08 16.59 -8.54
N ILE A 485 -32.25 17.55 -8.14
CA ILE A 485 -32.63 18.52 -7.11
C ILE A 485 -33.60 19.57 -7.64
N ASP A 486 -33.59 19.91 -8.93
CA ASP A 486 -34.40 20.99 -9.49
C ASP A 486 -35.86 20.54 -9.58
N SER A 487 -36.10 19.39 -10.23
CA SER A 487 -37.42 18.76 -10.22
C SER A 487 -37.77 18.17 -8.85
N GLY A 488 -36.81 17.97 -7.94
CA GLY A 488 -37.02 17.36 -6.63
C GLY A 488 -37.49 15.92 -6.75
N THR A 489 -36.90 15.15 -7.66
CA THR A 489 -37.21 13.74 -7.91
C THR A 489 -35.96 12.88 -7.76
N LEU A 490 -36.16 11.61 -7.39
CA LEU A 490 -35.17 10.56 -7.54
C LEU A 490 -35.60 9.71 -8.74
N THR A 491 -34.78 9.65 -9.79
CA THR A 491 -34.99 8.66 -10.86
C THR A 491 -34.43 7.34 -10.36
N LEU A 492 -35.28 6.32 -10.27
CA LEU A 492 -34.95 5.02 -9.72
C LEU A 492 -35.27 3.92 -10.72
N LYS A 493 -34.27 3.11 -11.06
CA LYS A 493 -34.42 1.86 -11.83
C LYS A 493 -34.04 0.69 -10.93
N ALA A 494 -34.97 -0.25 -10.76
CA ALA A 494 -34.67 -1.53 -10.10
C ALA A 494 -34.48 -2.59 -11.18
N GLU A 495 -33.24 -3.03 -11.34
CA GLU A 495 -32.83 -3.98 -12.36
C GLU A 495 -33.08 -5.41 -11.89
N SER A 496 -33.63 -6.22 -12.78
CA SER A 496 -34.01 -7.61 -12.52
C SER A 496 -34.01 -8.39 -13.84
N HIS A 497 -33.04 -9.29 -14.00
CA HIS A 497 -32.88 -10.10 -15.22
C HIS A 497 -34.07 -11.06 -15.43
N ASN A 498 -34.57 -11.63 -14.34
CA ASN A 498 -35.64 -12.65 -14.38
C ASN A 498 -37.06 -12.06 -14.22
N ALA A 499 -37.22 -10.74 -14.36
CA ALA A 499 -38.52 -10.08 -14.22
C ALA A 499 -39.39 -10.25 -15.46
N SER A 500 -40.61 -10.76 -15.27
CA SER A 500 -41.60 -10.77 -16.35
C SER A 500 -42.14 -9.38 -16.63
N ALA A 501 -42.74 -9.17 -17.81
CA ALA A 501 -43.39 -7.91 -18.19
C ALA A 501 -44.55 -7.46 -17.25
N ARG A 502 -44.96 -8.33 -16.30
CA ARG A 502 -45.96 -8.01 -15.25
C ARG A 502 -45.32 -7.71 -13.89
N ALA A 503 -44.01 -7.79 -13.75
CA ALA A 503 -43.28 -7.52 -12.52
C ALA A 503 -43.47 -6.05 -12.11
N LYS A 504 -43.87 -5.84 -10.85
CA LYS A 504 -44.09 -4.51 -10.28
C LYS A 504 -43.05 -4.20 -9.22
N VAL A 505 -42.42 -3.04 -9.35
CA VAL A 505 -41.52 -2.45 -8.36
C VAL A 505 -42.29 -1.38 -7.60
N THR A 506 -42.12 -1.33 -6.29
CA THR A 506 -42.60 -0.26 -5.42
C THR A 506 -41.45 0.27 -4.61
N ALA A 507 -41.22 1.58 -4.68
CA ALA A 507 -40.20 2.27 -3.92
C ALA A 507 -40.83 3.27 -2.93
N VAL A 508 -40.28 3.32 -1.72
CA VAL A 508 -40.74 4.19 -0.63
C VAL A 508 -39.54 4.90 -0.03
N ALA A 509 -39.51 6.23 -0.11
CA ALA A 509 -38.50 7.07 0.52
C ALA A 509 -39.01 7.64 1.86
N ARG A 510 -38.14 7.64 2.88
CA ARG A 510 -38.44 8.16 4.22
C ARG A 510 -37.37 9.14 4.70
N ASP A 511 -37.79 10.16 5.44
CA ASP A 511 -36.90 11.08 6.14
C ASP A 511 -36.22 10.41 7.36
N LYS A 512 -35.25 11.09 7.98
CA LYS A 512 -34.57 10.63 9.21
C LYS A 512 -35.51 10.40 10.41
N LYS A 513 -36.79 10.80 10.34
CA LYS A 513 -37.83 10.54 11.35
C LYS A 513 -38.78 9.39 10.96
N GLY A 514 -38.49 8.69 9.86
CA GLY A 514 -39.27 7.56 9.35
C GLY A 514 -40.54 7.94 8.57
N LYS A 515 -40.84 9.24 8.40
CA LYS A 515 -42.03 9.72 7.68
C LYS A 515 -41.84 9.51 6.19
N VAL A 516 -42.87 8.99 5.51
CA VAL A 516 -42.85 8.80 4.06
C VAL A 516 -42.84 10.15 3.35
N VAL A 517 -41.77 10.45 2.62
CA VAL A 517 -41.62 11.67 1.82
C VAL A 517 -41.89 11.44 0.33
N GLY A 518 -41.79 10.19 -0.13
CA GLY A 518 -42.10 9.79 -1.50
C GLY A 518 -42.54 8.33 -1.58
N ARG A 519 -43.41 8.02 -2.54
CA ARG A 519 -43.77 6.65 -2.94
C ARG A 519 -44.05 6.58 -4.43
N ILE A 520 -43.56 5.54 -5.11
CA ILE A 520 -43.88 5.25 -6.51
C ILE A 520 -44.05 3.74 -6.73
N THR A 521 -44.87 3.35 -7.69
CA THR A 521 -45.00 1.96 -8.16
C THR A 521 -45.01 1.96 -9.69
N GLY A 522 -44.27 1.04 -10.30
CA GLY A 522 -44.21 0.89 -11.76
C GLY A 522 -43.68 -0.48 -12.17
N ALA A 523 -43.31 -0.64 -13.44
CA ALA A 523 -42.70 -1.87 -13.94
C ALA A 523 -41.26 -2.05 -13.41
N ALA A 524 -40.79 -3.30 -13.33
CA ALA A 524 -39.36 -3.57 -13.18
C ALA A 524 -38.58 -3.12 -14.43
N ASN A 525 -37.27 -2.86 -14.28
CA ASN A 525 -36.36 -2.40 -15.34
C ASN A 525 -36.69 -1.03 -15.99
N ALA A 526 -37.79 -0.37 -15.60
CA ALA A 526 -38.17 0.97 -16.07
C ALA A 526 -37.71 2.08 -15.11
N ASP A 527 -37.52 3.29 -15.64
CA ASP A 527 -37.17 4.47 -14.84
C ASP A 527 -38.40 5.01 -14.09
N LEU A 528 -38.37 4.91 -12.76
CA LEU A 528 -39.43 5.36 -11.87
C LEU A 528 -39.04 6.72 -11.26
N ARG A 529 -39.74 7.79 -11.64
CA ARG A 529 -39.52 9.14 -11.10
C ARG A 529 -40.24 9.32 -9.76
N LEU A 530 -39.52 9.11 -8.67
CA LEU A 530 -40.00 9.23 -7.30
C LEU A 530 -39.93 10.70 -6.83
N LYS A 531 -41.06 11.39 -6.71
CA LYS A 531 -41.10 12.75 -6.14
C LYS A 531 -40.78 12.72 -4.63
N VAL A 532 -39.81 13.54 -4.20
CA VAL A 532 -39.41 13.69 -2.80
C VAL A 532 -39.98 15.00 -2.26
N ARG A 533 -40.93 14.92 -1.32
CA ARG A 533 -41.53 16.11 -0.67
C ARG A 533 -40.61 16.67 0.40
N GLY A 534 -40.42 17.99 0.42
CA GLY A 534 -39.57 18.66 1.40
C GLY A 534 -38.11 18.20 1.30
N ARG A 535 -37.51 18.33 0.10
CA ARG A 535 -36.14 17.88 -0.17
C ARG A 535 -35.16 18.60 0.76
N HIS A 536 -34.35 17.81 1.46
CA HIS A 536 -33.22 18.20 2.28
C HIS A 536 -31.99 17.74 1.51
N LEU A 537 -31.09 18.68 1.18
CA LEU A 537 -29.97 18.37 0.29
C LEU A 537 -28.81 17.75 1.06
N TRP A 538 -28.07 16.85 0.40
CA TRP A 538 -26.81 16.33 0.90
C TRP A 538 -25.68 17.30 0.58
N SER A 539 -24.78 17.53 1.54
CA SER A 539 -23.49 18.21 1.35
C SER A 539 -22.47 17.69 2.37
N PRO A 540 -21.18 18.06 2.24
CA PRO A 540 -20.19 17.78 3.28
C PRO A 540 -20.54 18.34 4.66
N ASP A 541 -21.24 19.47 4.76
CA ASP A 541 -21.61 20.08 6.04
C ASP A 541 -22.95 19.54 6.60
N ASP A 542 -23.82 19.02 5.73
CA ASP A 542 -25.07 18.36 6.09
C ASP A 542 -25.25 17.09 5.26
N PRO A 543 -24.65 15.95 5.67
CA PRO A 543 -24.77 14.67 4.99
C PRO A 543 -26.17 14.07 5.21
N TYR A 544 -27.16 14.66 4.56
CA TYR A 544 -28.54 14.20 4.65
C TYR A 544 -28.79 13.01 3.73
N LEU A 545 -29.11 11.86 4.35
CA LEU A 545 -29.52 10.64 3.67
C LEU A 545 -30.98 10.31 3.99
N TYR A 546 -31.72 9.91 2.96
CA TYR A 546 -33.06 9.34 3.04
C TYR A 546 -32.99 7.81 3.04
N ASP A 547 -33.81 7.17 3.87
CA ASP A 547 -34.02 5.72 3.79
C ASP A 547 -34.87 5.39 2.55
N LEU A 548 -34.49 4.32 1.83
CA LEU A 548 -35.20 3.83 0.65
C LEU A 548 -35.50 2.33 0.80
N GLU A 549 -36.77 1.95 0.68
CA GLU A 549 -37.18 0.55 0.57
C GLU A 549 -37.69 0.27 -0.85
N VAL A 550 -37.10 -0.72 -1.52
CA VAL A 550 -37.51 -1.16 -2.86
C VAL A 550 -38.02 -2.60 -2.77
N THR A 551 -39.29 -2.81 -3.11
CA THR A 551 -39.93 -4.12 -3.18
C THR A 551 -40.27 -4.46 -4.62
N LEU A 552 -39.80 -5.62 -5.11
CA LEU A 552 -40.20 -6.20 -6.39
C LEU A 552 -41.22 -7.34 -6.15
N ARG A 553 -42.26 -7.42 -6.99
CA ARG A 553 -43.27 -8.48 -6.98
C ARG A 553 -43.52 -8.99 -8.39
N ASP A 554 -43.43 -10.30 -8.59
CA ASP A 554 -43.73 -10.94 -9.88
C ASP A 554 -44.24 -12.37 -9.68
N ARG A 555 -45.41 -12.71 -10.24
CA ARG A 555 -46.00 -14.08 -10.24
C ARG A 555 -45.92 -14.84 -8.89
N GLY A 556 -46.15 -14.14 -7.77
CA GLY A 556 -46.06 -14.71 -6.41
C GLY A 556 -44.68 -14.61 -5.75
N SER A 557 -43.61 -14.39 -6.51
CA SER A 557 -42.31 -13.93 -5.99
C SER A 557 -42.49 -12.55 -5.35
N LYS A 558 -41.91 -12.35 -4.17
CA LYS A 558 -41.72 -11.05 -3.53
C LYS A 558 -40.28 -10.96 -3.09
N ASP A 559 -39.61 -9.89 -3.50
CA ASP A 559 -38.27 -9.54 -3.08
C ASP A 559 -38.25 -8.12 -2.48
N ALA A 560 -37.36 -7.87 -1.53
CA ALA A 560 -37.22 -6.55 -0.92
C ALA A 560 -35.77 -6.27 -0.49
N VAL A 561 -35.30 -5.07 -0.81
CA VAL A 561 -33.99 -4.54 -0.43
C VAL A 561 -34.15 -3.18 0.27
N LYS A 562 -33.29 -2.92 1.24
CA LYS A 562 -33.12 -1.60 1.85
C LYS A 562 -31.92 -0.89 1.25
N SER A 563 -32.05 0.41 1.07
CA SER A 563 -31.08 1.30 0.43
C SER A 563 -31.16 2.69 1.07
N TYR A 564 -30.35 3.62 0.59
CA TYR A 564 -30.41 5.03 0.96
C TYR A 564 -29.94 5.89 -0.22
N PHE A 565 -30.31 7.17 -0.21
CA PHE A 565 -29.84 8.16 -1.18
C PHE A 565 -29.71 9.56 -0.55
N GLY A 566 -28.85 10.40 -1.11
CA GLY A 566 -28.80 11.83 -0.82
C GLY A 566 -29.34 12.64 -2.01
N MET A 567 -30.01 13.76 -1.76
CA MET A 567 -30.45 14.68 -2.81
C MET A 567 -29.35 15.74 -3.03
N ARG A 568 -28.57 15.67 -4.12
CA ARG A 568 -27.56 16.69 -4.44
C ARG A 568 -27.30 16.81 -5.93
N SER A 569 -26.80 17.96 -6.38
CA SER A 569 -26.21 18.14 -7.71
C SER A 569 -24.77 18.67 -7.60
N ILE A 570 -23.94 18.35 -8.59
CA ILE A 570 -22.57 18.86 -8.73
C ILE A 570 -22.34 19.21 -10.20
N GLY A 571 -21.55 20.25 -10.47
CA GLY A 571 -21.25 20.70 -11.83
C GLY A 571 -20.29 21.89 -11.84
N VAL A 572 -20.10 22.49 -13.01
CA VAL A 572 -19.27 23.70 -13.17
C VAL A 572 -20.16 24.87 -13.62
N GLN A 573 -19.97 26.04 -13.02
CA GLN A 573 -20.68 27.29 -13.36
C GLN A 573 -19.73 28.49 -13.29
N LYS A 574 -20.00 29.58 -14.01
CA LYS A 574 -19.19 30.80 -13.89
C LYS A 574 -19.50 31.53 -12.57
N VAL A 575 -18.50 31.69 -11.73
CA VAL A 575 -18.52 32.36 -10.42
C VAL A 575 -17.34 33.33 -10.38
N GLY A 576 -17.57 34.60 -10.06
CA GLY A 576 -16.50 35.62 -10.07
C GLY A 576 -15.80 35.78 -11.44
N GLY A 577 -16.47 35.44 -12.55
CA GLY A 577 -15.93 35.47 -13.91
C GLY A 577 -15.29 34.15 -14.40
N HIS A 578 -14.91 33.25 -13.49
CA HIS A 578 -14.21 32.00 -13.79
C HIS A 578 -15.14 30.78 -13.68
N PRO A 579 -14.97 29.70 -14.48
CA PRO A 579 -15.64 28.43 -14.20
C PRO A 579 -15.16 27.86 -12.87
N LYS A 580 -16.11 27.62 -11.96
CA LYS A 580 -15.86 27.01 -10.66
C LYS A 580 -16.75 25.79 -10.42
N LEU A 581 -16.24 24.86 -9.63
CA LEU A 581 -17.03 23.74 -9.12
C LEU A 581 -18.15 24.29 -8.22
N VAL A 582 -19.37 23.78 -8.44
CA VAL A 582 -20.55 24.10 -7.62
C VAL A 582 -21.19 22.83 -7.07
N LEU A 583 -21.61 22.89 -5.81
CA LEU A 583 -22.40 21.86 -5.15
C LEU A 583 -23.77 22.46 -4.80
N ASN A 584 -24.85 21.82 -5.24
CA ASN A 584 -26.22 22.29 -5.05
C ASN A 584 -26.46 23.74 -5.53
N GLY A 585 -25.77 24.15 -6.61
CA GLY A 585 -25.83 25.51 -7.18
C GLY A 585 -25.09 26.59 -6.39
N LYS A 586 -24.21 26.22 -5.44
CA LYS A 586 -23.36 27.15 -4.69
C LYS A 586 -21.88 26.88 -4.96
N PRO A 587 -21.00 27.91 -4.94
CA PRO A 587 -19.55 27.73 -5.03
C PRO A 587 -19.05 26.69 -4.03
N PHE A 588 -18.19 25.78 -4.47
CA PHE A 588 -17.65 24.71 -3.64
C PHE A 588 -16.16 24.52 -3.95
N PHE A 589 -15.31 24.65 -2.93
CA PHE A 589 -13.91 24.31 -3.02
C PHE A 589 -13.67 22.90 -2.47
N SER A 590 -13.21 21.99 -3.33
CA SER A 590 -12.88 20.60 -3.01
C SER A 590 -11.51 20.51 -2.35
N LEU A 591 -11.44 20.68 -1.03
CA LEU A 591 -10.21 20.48 -0.25
C LEU A 591 -10.14 19.01 0.20
N ALA A 592 -9.26 18.25 -0.46
CA ALA A 592 -9.17 16.79 -0.32
C ALA A 592 -7.82 16.32 0.24
N MET A 593 -7.81 15.09 0.77
CA MET A 593 -6.58 14.30 0.92
C MET A 593 -6.54 13.17 -0.11
N LEU A 594 -5.33 12.78 -0.51
CA LEU A 594 -5.07 11.59 -1.31
C LEU A 594 -5.13 10.35 -0.41
N ASP A 595 -6.00 9.39 -0.74
CA ASP A 595 -6.18 8.12 -0.03
C ASP A 595 -5.94 6.94 -0.98
N GLN A 596 -4.78 6.30 -0.86
CA GLN A 596 -4.41 5.12 -1.65
C GLN A 596 -4.90 3.78 -1.07
N GLY A 597 -5.39 3.77 0.18
CA GLY A 597 -6.06 2.61 0.78
C GLY A 597 -5.18 1.40 1.12
N PHE A 598 -3.91 1.61 1.48
CA PHE A 598 -2.99 0.55 1.93
C PHE A 598 -2.88 0.48 3.47
N TRP A 599 -2.63 -0.73 3.98
CA TRP A 599 -2.57 -1.10 5.40
C TRP A 599 -1.35 -2.01 5.65
N PRO A 600 -0.56 -1.81 6.73
CA PRO A 600 0.67 -2.58 6.95
C PRO A 600 0.41 -4.07 7.25
N ASP A 601 -0.77 -4.37 7.79
CA ASP A 601 -1.20 -5.70 8.22
C ASP A 601 -2.13 -6.40 7.21
N GLY A 602 -3.00 -5.64 6.53
CA GLY A 602 -4.00 -6.15 5.58
C GLY A 602 -3.81 -5.76 4.10
N LEU A 603 -2.76 -4.99 3.77
CA LEU A 603 -2.50 -4.39 2.45
C LEU A 603 -3.74 -3.68 1.87
N TYR A 604 -4.38 -4.22 0.82
CA TYR A 604 -5.63 -3.65 0.29
C TYR A 604 -6.85 -3.74 1.20
N THR A 605 -6.85 -4.64 2.19
CA THR A 605 -8.02 -4.94 3.02
C THR A 605 -7.90 -4.29 4.39
N GLN A 606 -8.88 -3.46 4.74
CA GLN A 606 -8.95 -2.86 6.07
C GLN A 606 -9.19 -3.97 7.12
N PRO A 607 -8.47 -3.98 8.26
CA PRO A 607 -8.67 -4.99 9.31
C PRO A 607 -10.08 -5.03 9.92
N SER A 608 -10.84 -3.92 9.82
CA SER A 608 -12.24 -3.84 10.27
C SER A 608 -13.00 -2.68 9.60
N ASP A 609 -14.34 -2.67 9.73
CA ASP A 609 -15.17 -1.52 9.32
C ASP A 609 -14.86 -0.25 10.12
N GLU A 610 -14.33 -0.38 11.34
CA GLU A 610 -13.88 0.75 12.16
C GLU A 610 -12.56 1.33 11.64
N ALA A 611 -11.59 0.49 11.28
CA ALA A 611 -10.35 0.91 10.62
C ALA A 611 -10.64 1.68 9.32
N LEU A 612 -11.54 1.15 8.51
CA LEU A 612 -12.01 1.78 7.28
C LEU A 612 -12.65 3.17 7.54
N ARG A 613 -13.44 3.29 8.62
CA ARG A 613 -14.08 4.55 9.03
C ARG A 613 -13.08 5.54 9.62
N PHE A 614 -12.01 5.07 10.26
CA PHE A 614 -11.03 5.90 10.98
C PHE A 614 -10.33 6.91 10.06
N ASP A 615 -9.80 6.46 8.92
CA ASP A 615 -9.08 7.34 7.98
C ASP A 615 -10.00 8.47 7.45
N LEU A 616 -11.28 8.16 7.15
CA LEU A 616 -12.28 9.14 6.72
C LEU A 616 -12.70 10.10 7.85
N GLU A 617 -12.91 9.59 9.06
CA GLU A 617 -13.18 10.44 10.22
C GLU A 617 -12.00 11.36 10.54
N GLY A 618 -10.76 10.88 10.40
CA GLY A 618 -9.54 11.67 10.58
C GLY A 618 -9.48 12.86 9.63
N GLN A 619 -9.66 12.61 8.33
CA GLN A 619 -9.75 13.66 7.30
C GLN A 619 -10.81 14.72 7.65
N LYS A 620 -12.03 14.28 8.02
CA LYS A 620 -13.12 15.20 8.38
C LYS A 620 -12.82 16.00 9.65
N LYS A 621 -12.15 15.40 10.65
CA LYS A 621 -11.71 16.09 11.88
C LYS A 621 -10.65 17.15 11.56
N LEU A 622 -9.71 16.86 10.68
CA LEU A 622 -8.68 17.78 10.15
C LEU A 622 -9.23 18.86 9.19
N GLY A 623 -10.56 18.98 9.04
CA GLY A 623 -11.20 20.06 8.32
C GLY A 623 -11.33 19.86 6.80
N PHE A 624 -10.88 18.73 6.25
CA PHE A 624 -11.13 18.41 4.84
C PHE A 624 -12.62 18.16 4.56
N ASN A 625 -13.07 18.54 3.37
CA ASN A 625 -14.46 18.33 2.91
C ASN A 625 -14.57 17.32 1.76
N ALA A 626 -13.44 16.82 1.27
CA ALA A 626 -13.34 15.87 0.19
C ALA A 626 -12.22 14.83 0.44
N VAL A 627 -12.19 13.79 -0.40
CA VAL A 627 -11.17 12.74 -0.45
C VAL A 627 -11.00 12.29 -1.90
N ARG A 628 -9.76 12.03 -2.33
CA ARG A 628 -9.47 11.42 -3.63
C ARG A 628 -9.01 9.99 -3.41
N LYS A 629 -9.83 9.02 -3.83
CA LYS A 629 -9.48 7.60 -3.78
C LYS A 629 -8.62 7.28 -4.99
N HIS A 630 -7.31 7.21 -4.74
CA HIS A 630 -6.27 7.25 -5.76
C HIS A 630 -6.02 5.88 -6.37
N ILE A 631 -6.26 5.78 -7.69
CA ILE A 631 -6.10 4.61 -8.59
C ILE A 631 -6.42 3.22 -8.02
N LYS A 632 -7.38 3.15 -7.08
CA LYS A 632 -7.91 1.95 -6.40
C LYS A 632 -9.43 2.11 -6.29
N VAL A 633 -10.20 1.03 -6.22
CA VAL A 633 -11.64 1.06 -5.87
C VAL A 633 -11.83 0.38 -4.53
N GLU A 634 -12.48 1.02 -3.56
CA GLU A 634 -12.72 0.42 -2.24
C GLU A 634 -13.99 -0.43 -2.20
N SER A 635 -14.19 -1.16 -1.10
CA SER A 635 -15.47 -1.85 -0.89
C SER A 635 -16.65 -0.86 -0.79
N PRO A 636 -17.90 -1.27 -1.09
CA PRO A 636 -19.08 -0.40 -0.97
C PRO A 636 -19.31 0.18 0.44
N ARG A 637 -18.63 -0.35 1.46
CA ARG A 637 -18.65 0.18 2.83
C ARG A 637 -17.86 1.48 2.99
N TRP A 638 -16.79 1.69 2.22
CA TRP A 638 -16.02 2.94 2.24
C TRP A 638 -16.84 4.13 1.74
N TYR A 639 -17.51 3.98 0.59
CA TYR A 639 -18.44 4.99 0.09
C TYR A 639 -19.59 5.26 1.07
N TYR A 640 -20.11 4.22 1.74
CA TYR A 640 -21.15 4.39 2.77
C TYR A 640 -20.70 5.23 3.97
N HIS A 641 -19.45 5.12 4.41
CA HIS A 641 -18.93 5.99 5.47
C HIS A 641 -18.70 7.41 4.95
N ALA A 642 -18.19 7.61 3.72
CA ALA A 642 -18.07 8.93 3.11
C ALA A 642 -19.45 9.63 2.92
N ASP A 643 -20.46 8.88 2.45
CA ASP A 643 -21.86 9.31 2.31
C ASP A 643 -22.44 9.80 3.65
N ARG A 644 -22.07 9.16 4.76
CA ARG A 644 -22.56 9.47 6.10
C ARG A 644 -21.77 10.55 6.84
N LEU A 645 -20.47 10.64 6.61
CA LEU A 645 -19.57 11.61 7.25
C LEU A 645 -19.62 12.99 6.57
N GLY A 646 -20.05 13.03 5.29
CA GLY A 646 -20.03 14.26 4.51
C GLY A 646 -18.62 14.57 4.00
N LEU A 647 -18.08 13.68 3.17
CA LEU A 647 -16.89 13.91 2.38
C LEU A 647 -17.25 13.73 0.91
N LEU A 648 -16.90 14.69 0.05
CA LEU A 648 -17.02 14.51 -1.40
C LEU A 648 -15.91 13.56 -1.87
N VAL A 649 -16.25 12.54 -2.66
CA VAL A 649 -15.27 11.58 -3.19
C VAL A 649 -14.93 11.94 -4.64
N TRP A 650 -13.65 11.93 -4.97
CA TRP A 650 -13.14 11.72 -6.33
C TRP A 650 -12.72 10.27 -6.47
N GLN A 651 -13.23 9.59 -7.49
CA GLN A 651 -12.87 8.20 -7.80
C GLN A 651 -12.00 8.15 -9.04
N ASP A 652 -10.75 7.77 -8.87
CA ASP A 652 -9.85 7.52 -9.98
C ASP A 652 -10.17 6.18 -10.65
N PHE A 653 -9.92 6.08 -11.96
CA PHE A 653 -9.80 4.78 -12.62
C PHE A 653 -8.51 4.09 -12.16
N VAL A 654 -8.49 2.77 -12.19
CA VAL A 654 -7.30 2.00 -11.78
C VAL A 654 -6.26 2.04 -12.91
N SER A 655 -5.16 2.76 -12.70
CA SER A 655 -4.02 2.80 -13.63
C SER A 655 -3.28 1.45 -13.73
N GLY A 656 -2.42 1.33 -14.75
CA GLY A 656 -1.52 0.18 -14.95
C GLY A 656 -0.63 0.37 -16.17
N ASP A 657 0.26 -0.58 -16.44
CA ASP A 657 1.20 -0.52 -17.58
C ASP A 657 0.49 -0.90 -18.89
N ILE A 658 -0.21 0.05 -19.51
CA ILE A 658 -1.04 -0.17 -20.70
C ILE A 658 -0.24 0.15 -21.97
N SER A 659 -0.07 -0.85 -22.84
CA SER A 659 0.70 -0.73 -24.09
C SER A 659 0.00 -1.28 -25.34
N GLY A 660 -1.11 -2.01 -25.19
CA GLY A 660 -1.86 -2.55 -26.32
C GLY A 660 -3.36 -2.64 -26.06
N GLU A 661 -4.13 -2.96 -27.11
CA GLU A 661 -5.60 -2.97 -27.07
C GLU A 661 -6.21 -3.80 -25.92
N GLN A 662 -5.55 -4.88 -25.51
CA GLN A 662 -6.01 -5.72 -24.40
C GLN A 662 -6.04 -4.92 -23.09
N GLY A 663 -5.00 -4.14 -22.80
CA GLY A 663 -4.95 -3.29 -21.62
C GLY A 663 -5.92 -2.11 -21.72
N GLN A 664 -6.06 -1.52 -22.90
CA GLN A 664 -7.04 -0.45 -23.17
C GLN A 664 -8.48 -0.92 -22.95
N ARG A 665 -8.82 -2.12 -23.43
CA ARG A 665 -10.12 -2.78 -23.18
C ARG A 665 -10.30 -3.09 -21.70
N ALA A 666 -9.33 -3.75 -21.06
CA ALA A 666 -9.40 -4.10 -19.63
C ALA A 666 -9.63 -2.86 -18.75
N PHE A 667 -8.84 -1.80 -18.95
CA PHE A 667 -8.99 -0.52 -18.29
C PHE A 667 -10.38 0.10 -18.51
N THR A 668 -10.82 0.19 -19.76
CA THR A 668 -12.11 0.81 -20.09
C THR A 668 -13.29 0.02 -19.54
N GLU A 669 -13.30 -1.31 -19.70
CA GLU A 669 -14.40 -2.18 -19.26
C GLU A 669 -14.50 -2.26 -17.73
N GLN A 670 -13.37 -2.40 -17.03
CA GLN A 670 -13.35 -2.41 -15.56
C GLN A 670 -13.72 -1.04 -14.97
N ALA A 671 -13.30 0.06 -15.60
CA ALA A 671 -13.73 1.39 -15.19
C ALA A 671 -15.24 1.61 -15.41
N ARG A 672 -15.83 1.08 -16.50
CA ARG A 672 -17.30 1.10 -16.69
C ARG A 672 -18.00 0.30 -15.60
N GLU A 673 -17.47 -0.85 -15.21
CA GLU A 673 -18.04 -1.67 -14.14
C GLU A 673 -17.91 -0.99 -12.77
N MET A 674 -16.77 -0.34 -12.48
CA MET A 674 -16.58 0.50 -11.30
C MET A 674 -17.59 1.67 -11.25
N MET A 675 -17.72 2.45 -12.33
CA MET A 675 -18.73 3.51 -12.45
C MET A 675 -20.13 2.95 -12.18
N ARG A 676 -20.43 1.76 -12.73
CA ARG A 676 -21.65 1.02 -12.44
C ARG A 676 -21.78 0.82 -10.92
N GLN A 677 -20.85 0.14 -10.27
CA GLN A 677 -20.98 -0.27 -8.86
C GLN A 677 -21.02 0.92 -7.88
N THR A 678 -20.38 2.05 -8.21
CA THR A 678 -20.28 3.23 -7.33
C THR A 678 -21.31 4.33 -7.59
N HIS A 679 -22.07 4.27 -8.70
CA HIS A 679 -23.02 5.32 -9.14
C HIS A 679 -24.00 5.80 -8.05
N ASN A 680 -24.46 4.94 -7.15
CA ASN A 680 -25.48 5.31 -6.16
C ASN A 680 -24.95 6.10 -4.95
N SER A 681 -23.63 6.21 -4.75
CA SER A 681 -23.05 6.99 -3.64
C SER A 681 -23.32 8.50 -3.83
N PRO A 682 -24.06 9.18 -2.94
CA PRO A 682 -24.17 10.64 -2.99
C PRO A 682 -22.84 11.36 -2.81
N ALA A 683 -21.90 10.80 -2.03
CA ALA A 683 -20.56 11.36 -1.81
C ALA A 683 -19.72 11.47 -3.08
N LEU A 684 -19.83 10.49 -3.99
CA LEU A 684 -19.02 10.47 -5.22
C LEU A 684 -19.37 11.63 -6.15
N GLY A 685 -18.52 12.66 -6.17
CA GLY A 685 -18.72 13.89 -6.94
C GLY A 685 -18.25 13.80 -8.38
N GLY A 686 -17.11 13.14 -8.60
CA GLY A 686 -16.50 13.03 -9.91
C GLY A 686 -15.62 11.81 -10.12
N TYR A 687 -15.30 11.54 -11.39
CA TYR A 687 -14.37 10.51 -11.82
C TYR A 687 -13.09 11.15 -12.38
N VAL A 688 -11.94 10.56 -12.09
CA VAL A 688 -10.65 10.90 -12.71
C VAL A 688 -10.29 9.77 -13.68
N VAL A 689 -10.07 10.09 -14.96
CA VAL A 689 -9.81 9.05 -15.98
C VAL A 689 -8.36 8.60 -15.98
N PHE A 690 -7.38 9.51 -16.08
CA PHE A 690 -5.96 9.19 -15.98
C PHE A 690 -5.25 9.99 -14.88
N ASN A 691 -4.12 9.46 -14.41
CA ASN A 691 -3.23 10.09 -13.43
C ASN A 691 -1.80 10.09 -13.99
N GLU A 692 -1.14 11.25 -14.08
CA GLU A 692 0.30 11.39 -14.42
C GLU A 692 0.76 10.66 -15.71
N GLY A 693 -0.16 10.37 -16.63
CA GLY A 693 0.06 9.57 -17.82
C GLY A 693 0.23 8.06 -17.58
N TRP A 694 -0.04 7.54 -16.38
CA TRP A 694 0.10 6.12 -16.04
C TRP A 694 -0.94 5.27 -16.74
N GLY A 695 -0.49 4.58 -17.78
CA GLY A 695 -1.35 3.84 -18.71
C GLY A 695 -2.03 4.73 -19.75
N GLU A 696 -1.64 6.00 -19.90
CA GLU A 696 -2.16 6.87 -20.95
C GLU A 696 -1.46 6.59 -22.29
N TRP A 697 -2.24 6.20 -23.31
CA TRP A 697 -1.69 5.81 -24.62
C TRP A 697 -1.83 6.87 -25.73
N ASP A 698 -2.84 7.74 -25.66
CA ASP A 698 -3.15 8.75 -26.68
C ASP A 698 -3.96 9.90 -26.05
N ARG A 699 -3.50 11.14 -26.24
CA ARG A 699 -4.18 12.35 -25.75
C ARG A 699 -5.61 12.47 -26.27
N ASP A 700 -5.82 12.14 -27.54
CA ASP A 700 -7.15 12.28 -28.13
C ASP A 700 -8.07 11.15 -27.62
N ALA A 701 -7.52 9.99 -27.24
CA ALA A 701 -8.24 8.92 -26.55
C ALA A 701 -8.63 9.32 -25.12
N THR A 702 -7.75 10.00 -24.38
CA THR A 702 -8.08 10.63 -23.09
C THR A 702 -9.30 11.53 -23.21
N GLY A 703 -9.34 12.37 -24.27
CA GLY A 703 -10.50 13.20 -24.57
C GLY A 703 -11.79 12.40 -24.86
N ARG A 704 -11.71 11.40 -25.75
CA ARG A 704 -12.85 10.53 -26.11
C ARG A 704 -13.37 9.73 -24.91
N LEU A 705 -12.47 9.26 -24.04
CA LEU A 705 -12.83 8.55 -22.82
C LEU A 705 -13.54 9.48 -21.83
N ALA A 706 -13.03 10.68 -21.57
CA ALA A 706 -13.66 11.66 -20.70
C ALA A 706 -15.10 12.02 -21.15
N GLU A 707 -15.31 12.25 -22.46
CA GLU A 707 -16.64 12.47 -23.03
C GLU A 707 -17.56 11.25 -22.85
N SER A 708 -17.04 10.04 -23.09
CA SER A 708 -17.78 8.79 -22.89
C SER A 708 -18.10 8.52 -21.42
N VAL A 709 -17.24 8.92 -20.47
CA VAL A 709 -17.50 8.87 -19.02
C VAL A 709 -18.64 9.83 -18.68
N LYS A 710 -18.57 11.08 -19.13
CA LYS A 710 -19.62 12.09 -18.92
C LYS A 710 -20.96 11.66 -19.50
N ALA A 711 -20.98 11.03 -20.68
CA ALA A 711 -22.19 10.53 -21.31
C ALA A 711 -22.84 9.36 -20.56
N ALA A 712 -22.07 8.51 -19.89
CA ALA A 712 -22.58 7.39 -19.12
C ALA A 712 -23.09 7.78 -17.72
N ASP A 713 -22.48 8.80 -17.10
CA ASP A 713 -22.94 9.35 -15.82
C ASP A 713 -22.89 10.89 -15.81
N PRO A 714 -23.89 11.56 -16.40
CA PRO A 714 -23.95 13.03 -16.44
C PRO A 714 -24.24 13.67 -15.07
N SER A 715 -24.46 12.88 -14.01
CA SER A 715 -24.71 13.37 -12.65
C SER A 715 -23.45 13.77 -11.88
N ARG A 716 -22.29 13.72 -12.56
CA ARG A 716 -20.93 13.86 -12.03
C ARG A 716 -20.10 14.81 -12.86
N VAL A 717 -19.03 15.33 -12.25
CA VAL A 717 -17.95 15.99 -12.98
C VAL A 717 -16.88 14.98 -13.40
N VAL A 718 -16.15 15.26 -14.47
CA VAL A 718 -15.10 14.39 -15.02
C VAL A 718 -13.79 15.17 -15.08
N ASN A 719 -12.78 14.70 -14.36
CA ASN A 719 -11.41 15.08 -14.61
C ASN A 719 -10.84 14.13 -15.68
N ALA A 720 -10.44 14.66 -16.83
CA ALA A 720 -9.90 13.84 -17.92
C ALA A 720 -8.50 13.30 -17.60
N HIS A 721 -7.69 14.06 -16.88
CA HIS A 721 -6.32 13.71 -16.56
C HIS A 721 -5.82 14.52 -15.35
N SER A 722 -5.61 13.88 -14.20
CA SER A 722 -4.94 14.49 -13.04
C SER A 722 -3.44 14.56 -13.27
N GLY A 723 -2.82 15.71 -12.98
CA GLY A 723 -1.38 15.90 -13.22
C GLY A 723 -1.01 15.99 -14.70
N VAL A 724 -1.80 16.73 -15.49
CA VAL A 724 -1.62 16.88 -16.95
C VAL A 724 -0.31 17.58 -17.35
N ASN A 725 0.33 18.24 -16.39
CA ASN A 725 1.58 18.98 -16.54
C ASN A 725 2.84 18.11 -16.36
N CYS A 726 2.73 16.88 -15.84
CA CYS A 726 3.90 16.14 -15.35
C CYS A 726 4.13 14.77 -15.98
N CYS A 727 5.30 14.23 -15.64
CA CYS A 727 5.54 12.80 -15.56
C CYS A 727 5.44 12.09 -16.92
N ASN A 728 4.45 11.21 -17.12
CA ASN A 728 4.27 10.46 -18.37
C ASN A 728 3.11 11.00 -19.23
N SER A 729 2.47 12.12 -18.86
CA SER A 729 1.26 12.62 -19.53
C SER A 729 1.48 12.89 -21.02
N LYS A 730 0.42 12.70 -21.82
CA LYS A 730 0.35 13.10 -23.24
C LYS A 730 -0.19 14.52 -23.43
N GLY A 731 -0.39 15.25 -22.33
CA GLY A 731 -0.82 16.65 -22.31
C GLY A 731 -2.34 16.83 -22.39
N ASP A 732 -2.80 18.07 -22.32
CA ASP A 732 -4.24 18.35 -22.19
C ASP A 732 -5.04 18.06 -23.47
N SER A 733 -6.06 17.21 -23.33
CA SER A 733 -7.02 16.88 -24.39
C SER A 733 -8.06 17.98 -24.65
N GLY A 734 -8.17 18.98 -23.77
CA GLY A 734 -9.18 20.03 -23.85
C GLY A 734 -10.61 19.55 -23.50
N LYS A 735 -10.74 18.39 -22.85
CA LYS A 735 -12.00 17.72 -22.49
C LYS A 735 -12.14 17.56 -20.98
N GLY A 736 -13.30 17.04 -20.56
CA GLY A 736 -13.71 16.96 -19.16
C GLY A 736 -14.30 18.27 -18.64
N ASP A 737 -14.59 18.31 -17.34
CA ASP A 737 -15.08 19.48 -16.61
C ASP A 737 -13.95 20.19 -15.82
N ILE A 738 -12.78 19.54 -15.67
CA ILE A 738 -11.67 19.97 -14.81
C ILE A 738 -10.35 20.06 -15.61
N ILE A 739 -9.53 21.08 -15.34
CA ILE A 739 -8.09 21.15 -15.63
C ILE A 739 -7.35 20.86 -14.33
N ASP A 740 -6.35 19.98 -14.37
CA ASP A 740 -5.70 19.46 -13.17
C ASP A 740 -4.18 19.31 -13.35
N HIS A 741 -3.42 19.99 -12.49
CA HIS A 741 -1.96 19.92 -12.40
C HIS A 741 -1.57 19.27 -11.07
N HIS A 742 -0.40 18.64 -11.01
CA HIS A 742 0.24 18.27 -9.76
C HIS A 742 1.41 19.24 -9.52
N ASP A 743 1.41 19.95 -8.39
CA ASP A 743 2.38 21.02 -8.11
C ASP A 743 3.02 20.92 -6.72
N TYR A 744 3.74 19.82 -6.50
CA TYR A 744 4.53 19.56 -5.29
C TYR A 744 5.53 20.67 -4.91
N ASN A 745 5.97 21.49 -5.87
CA ASN A 745 6.93 22.58 -5.65
C ASN A 745 6.28 23.97 -5.54
N ASN A 746 4.99 24.11 -5.88
CA ASN A 746 4.24 25.36 -6.00
C ASN A 746 4.86 26.34 -7.03
N VAL A 747 5.19 25.84 -8.22
CA VAL A 747 5.82 26.56 -9.34
C VAL A 747 5.04 26.53 -10.65
N ASP A 748 4.03 25.68 -10.79
CA ASP A 748 3.22 25.48 -12.00
C ASP A 748 1.72 25.35 -11.66
N PRO A 749 1.12 26.39 -11.06
CA PRO A 749 -0.25 26.33 -10.57
C PRO A 749 -1.26 26.25 -11.74
N PRO A 750 -2.31 25.41 -11.61
CA PRO A 750 -3.32 25.25 -12.64
C PRO A 750 -4.23 26.49 -12.77
N ALA A 751 -4.68 26.79 -13.99
CA ALA A 751 -5.60 27.89 -14.28
C ALA A 751 -6.84 27.40 -15.06
N PRO A 752 -8.04 27.95 -14.80
CA PRO A 752 -9.26 27.54 -15.50
C PRO A 752 -9.31 28.12 -16.93
N ASP A 753 -9.95 27.40 -17.85
CA ASP A 753 -10.25 27.91 -19.20
C ASP A 753 -11.67 28.52 -19.26
N ASP A 754 -12.23 28.73 -20.46
CA ASP A 754 -13.58 29.27 -20.63
C ASP A 754 -14.72 28.37 -20.10
N ARG A 755 -14.45 27.07 -19.91
CA ARG A 755 -15.43 26.00 -19.67
C ARG A 755 -15.11 25.13 -18.45
N ARG A 756 -13.83 24.86 -18.17
CA ARG A 756 -13.38 23.92 -17.14
C ARG A 756 -12.89 24.65 -15.89
N ALA A 757 -13.21 24.09 -14.73
CA ALA A 757 -12.69 24.56 -13.45
C ALA A 757 -11.25 24.04 -13.23
N ALA A 758 -10.43 24.74 -12.46
CA ALA A 758 -9.06 24.32 -12.17
C ALA A 758 -8.92 23.71 -10.76
N MET A 759 -8.08 22.68 -10.64
CA MET A 759 -7.73 22.02 -9.38
C MET A 759 -6.24 21.65 -9.34
N ASP A 760 -5.64 21.74 -8.16
CA ASP A 760 -4.32 21.15 -7.89
C ASP A 760 -4.52 19.71 -7.41
N GLY A 761 -4.31 18.75 -8.32
CA GLY A 761 -4.70 17.35 -8.15
C GLY A 761 -3.83 16.55 -7.18
N GLU A 762 -2.60 17.01 -6.90
CA GLU A 762 -1.68 16.51 -5.87
C GLU A 762 -0.63 17.56 -5.50
N HIS A 763 -0.54 17.88 -4.20
CA HIS A 763 0.49 18.75 -3.63
C HIS A 763 1.02 18.28 -2.28
N GLY A 764 2.08 18.94 -1.80
CA GLY A 764 2.66 18.71 -0.48
C GLY A 764 3.83 17.74 -0.52
N GLY A 765 3.60 16.47 -0.17
CA GLY A 765 4.67 15.47 -0.16
C GLY A 765 5.72 15.64 0.96
N PHE A 766 5.35 16.31 2.06
CA PHE A 766 6.26 16.67 3.14
C PHE A 766 6.63 15.45 4.02
N THR A 767 7.84 14.94 3.84
CA THR A 767 8.32 13.70 4.46
C THR A 767 8.78 13.92 5.92
N LEU A 768 8.14 13.23 6.87
CA LEU A 768 8.59 13.18 8.28
C LEU A 768 8.85 11.72 8.69
N ARG A 769 10.12 11.41 8.99
CA ARG A 769 10.53 10.10 9.52
C ARG A 769 9.99 9.94 10.95
N THR A 770 9.39 8.79 11.26
CA THR A 770 8.81 8.50 12.59
C THR A 770 9.34 7.17 13.13
N PRO A 771 10.51 7.17 13.81
CA PRO A 771 11.17 5.95 14.28
C PRO A 771 10.26 5.05 15.11
N GLY A 772 10.30 3.75 14.81
CA GLY A 772 9.44 2.72 15.42
C GLY A 772 8.03 2.59 14.84
N HIS A 773 7.67 3.37 13.82
CA HIS A 773 6.36 3.33 13.14
C HIS A 773 6.44 3.28 11.61
N MET A 774 7.64 3.06 11.07
CA MET A 774 7.94 3.02 9.65
C MET A 774 8.03 1.57 9.17
N TRP A 775 7.64 1.31 7.93
CA TRP A 775 7.80 -0.02 7.33
C TRP A 775 9.30 -0.40 7.21
N PRO A 776 9.67 -1.69 7.29
CA PRO A 776 11.05 -2.12 7.04
C PRO A 776 11.56 -1.63 5.69
N GLY A 777 12.84 -1.26 5.63
CA GLY A 777 13.48 -0.71 4.43
C GLY A 777 13.69 0.81 4.47
N THR A 778 14.55 1.28 3.56
CA THR A 778 15.02 2.67 3.51
C THR A 778 13.90 3.65 3.15
N PRO A 779 13.72 4.76 3.88
CA PRO A 779 12.75 5.80 3.53
C PRO A 779 12.93 6.38 2.13
N THR A 780 11.83 6.55 1.42
CA THR A 780 11.79 7.32 0.17
C THR A 780 11.54 8.79 0.52
N VAL A 781 12.53 9.66 0.30
CA VAL A 781 12.40 11.11 0.44
C VAL A 781 12.27 11.72 -0.95
N ILE A 782 11.04 11.95 -1.40
CA ILE A 782 10.76 12.29 -2.82
C ILE A 782 10.78 13.82 -3.05
N TYR A 783 10.20 14.59 -2.13
CA TYR A 783 9.93 16.01 -2.34
C TYR A 783 10.61 16.93 -1.31
N SER A 784 10.24 16.85 -0.03
CA SER A 784 10.77 17.76 0.99
C SER A 784 10.72 17.13 2.39
N GLY A 785 11.90 16.92 3.00
CA GLY A 785 12.01 16.41 4.36
C GLY A 785 11.79 17.50 5.42
N VAL A 786 11.17 17.13 6.55
CA VAL A 786 11.02 17.98 7.74
C VAL A 786 11.48 17.23 9.00
N ALA A 787 11.98 17.98 9.99
CA ALA A 787 12.65 17.41 11.17
C ALA A 787 11.69 16.83 12.22
N ASP A 788 10.51 17.44 12.39
CA ASP A 788 9.57 17.13 13.48
C ASP A 788 8.12 17.51 13.13
N THR A 789 7.19 17.19 14.05
CA THR A 789 5.75 17.50 13.94
C THR A 789 5.44 18.98 13.83
N GLU A 790 6.21 19.87 14.48
CA GLU A 790 6.00 21.31 14.40
C GLU A 790 6.44 21.83 13.01
N ALA A 791 7.58 21.36 12.51
CA ALA A 791 8.05 21.65 11.16
C ALA A 791 7.06 21.16 10.09
N LEU A 792 6.51 19.94 10.23
CA LEU A 792 5.48 19.43 9.31
C LEU A 792 4.20 20.29 9.35
N THR A 793 3.71 20.57 10.55
CA THR A 793 2.51 21.41 10.77
C THR A 793 2.68 22.78 10.15
N ARG A 794 3.78 23.47 10.48
CA ARG A 794 4.08 24.81 9.97
C ARG A 794 4.22 24.80 8.45
N LYS A 795 4.98 23.85 7.89
CA LYS A 795 5.16 23.70 6.44
C LYS A 795 3.82 23.54 5.71
N TYR A 796 2.92 22.71 6.23
CA TYR A 796 1.57 22.56 5.66
C TYR A 796 0.74 23.84 5.77
N VAL A 797 0.66 24.46 6.96
CA VAL A 797 -0.15 25.67 7.18
C VAL A 797 0.34 26.84 6.31
N GLU A 798 1.66 27.03 6.23
CA GLU A 798 2.26 28.06 5.38
C GLU A 798 2.01 27.79 3.88
N ASN A 799 2.15 26.55 3.42
CA ASN A 799 1.84 26.17 2.04
C ASN A 799 0.37 26.47 1.71
N THR A 800 -0.55 25.96 2.53
CA THR A 800 -1.99 26.05 2.31
C THR A 800 -2.48 27.49 2.34
N ARG A 801 -1.99 28.31 3.29
CA ARG A 801 -2.34 29.74 3.37
C ARG A 801 -1.73 30.55 2.22
N LYS A 802 -0.50 30.24 1.79
CA LYS A 802 0.19 30.99 0.72
C LYS A 802 -0.41 30.74 -0.66
N PHE A 803 -0.73 29.48 -0.99
CA PHE A 803 -1.07 29.08 -2.36
C PHE A 803 -2.57 28.86 -2.57
N TYR A 804 -3.31 28.28 -1.62
CA TYR A 804 -4.72 27.91 -1.83
C TYR A 804 -5.73 28.89 -1.24
N LEU A 805 -5.46 29.55 -0.11
CA LEU A 805 -6.46 30.41 0.57
C LEU A 805 -7.03 31.51 -0.34
N ARG A 806 -6.16 32.30 -0.98
CA ARG A 806 -6.59 33.34 -1.92
C ARG A 806 -7.22 32.72 -3.17
N GLN A 807 -6.60 31.69 -3.73
CA GLN A 807 -7.06 31.06 -4.97
C GLN A 807 -8.40 30.35 -4.84
N ALA A 808 -8.77 29.88 -3.65
CA ALA A 808 -10.10 29.35 -3.37
C ALA A 808 -11.20 30.41 -3.52
N GLY A 809 -10.95 31.65 -3.09
CA GLY A 809 -11.85 32.78 -3.37
C GLY A 809 -11.83 33.23 -4.84
N GLU A 810 -10.71 33.06 -5.52
CA GLU A 810 -10.49 33.45 -6.93
C GLU A 810 -10.74 32.28 -7.91
N GLN A 811 -9.69 31.68 -8.48
CA GLN A 811 -9.80 30.84 -9.69
C GLN A 811 -9.87 29.33 -9.42
N LEU A 812 -9.22 28.84 -8.36
CA LEU A 812 -9.17 27.41 -8.05
C LEU A 812 -10.46 26.90 -7.42
N SER A 813 -10.79 25.65 -7.73
CA SER A 813 -11.98 24.92 -7.25
C SER A 813 -11.66 23.73 -6.36
N GLY A 814 -10.39 23.44 -6.11
CA GLY A 814 -9.96 22.39 -5.21
C GLY A 814 -8.44 22.21 -5.16
N SER A 815 -8.00 21.46 -4.16
CA SER A 815 -6.62 20.99 -4.04
C SER A 815 -6.59 19.66 -3.29
N VAL A 816 -5.67 18.75 -3.62
CA VAL A 816 -5.51 17.45 -2.94
C VAL A 816 -4.14 17.36 -2.27
N TYR A 817 -4.11 17.18 -0.95
CA TYR A 817 -2.86 16.97 -0.21
C TYR A 817 -2.45 15.49 -0.19
N THR A 818 -1.21 15.19 -0.59
CA THR A 818 -0.59 13.87 -0.49
C THR A 818 0.12 13.73 0.86
N GLN A 819 -0.33 12.88 1.80
CA GLN A 819 -1.47 11.94 1.78
C GLN A 819 -2.00 11.61 3.20
N VAL A 820 -3.02 10.75 3.33
CA VAL A 820 -3.67 10.42 4.63
C VAL A 820 -2.70 9.80 5.66
N SER A 821 -2.00 8.73 5.27
CA SER A 821 -1.01 8.03 6.10
C SER A 821 0.26 7.78 5.31
N ASP A 822 1.37 7.57 6.00
CA ASP A 822 2.58 6.99 5.41
C ASP A 822 2.22 5.64 4.77
N LEU A 823 2.89 5.27 3.69
CA LEU A 823 2.66 4.05 2.93
C LEU A 823 3.99 3.35 2.66
N GLU A 824 4.20 2.21 3.30
CA GLU A 824 5.47 1.50 3.33
C GLU A 824 6.64 2.46 3.67
N ASN A 825 7.52 2.76 2.71
CA ASN A 825 8.66 3.63 2.90
C ASN A 825 8.42 5.09 2.43
N GLU A 826 7.22 5.42 1.95
CA GLU A 826 6.80 6.79 1.59
C GLU A 826 6.20 7.49 2.82
N LEU A 827 6.92 8.48 3.39
CA LEU A 827 6.64 9.00 4.75
C LEU A 827 6.04 10.43 4.78
N ASN A 828 5.25 10.78 3.76
CA ASN A 828 4.61 12.08 3.57
C ASN A 828 3.17 12.18 4.12
N GLY A 829 2.70 11.14 4.83
CA GLY A 829 1.37 11.11 5.40
C GLY A 829 1.23 11.89 6.71
N PHE A 830 -0.01 12.26 7.03
CA PHE A 830 -0.36 12.86 8.34
C PHE A 830 -0.50 11.84 9.47
N TRP A 831 -0.77 10.58 9.17
CA TRP A 831 -0.66 9.47 10.11
C TRP A 831 0.56 8.60 9.79
N THR A 832 1.14 7.97 10.79
CA THR A 832 2.05 6.83 10.56
C THR A 832 1.32 5.67 9.88
N TYR A 833 2.04 4.77 9.19
CA TYR A 833 1.42 3.70 8.40
C TYR A 833 0.57 2.75 9.27
N ASP A 834 0.96 2.55 10.53
CA ASP A 834 0.20 1.82 11.57
C ASP A 834 -1.00 2.57 12.18
N ARG A 835 -1.23 3.84 11.77
CA ARG A 835 -2.21 4.77 12.32
C ARG A 835 -2.09 5.02 13.84
N ARG A 836 -0.94 4.71 14.46
CA ARG A 836 -0.74 4.89 15.92
C ARG A 836 -0.31 6.31 16.31
N LYS A 837 0.22 7.12 15.38
CA LYS A 837 0.61 8.51 15.62
C LYS A 837 0.08 9.45 14.53
N LEU A 838 -0.57 10.53 14.96
CA LEU A 838 -0.77 11.72 14.13
C LEU A 838 0.53 12.54 14.13
N LYS A 839 0.96 12.98 12.96
CA LYS A 839 2.26 13.63 12.71
C LYS A 839 2.18 15.16 12.67
N VAL A 840 0.98 15.73 12.81
CA VAL A 840 0.66 17.16 12.74
C VAL A 840 -0.18 17.62 13.94
N ASP A 841 -0.18 18.92 14.23
CA ASP A 841 -1.16 19.58 15.09
C ASP A 841 -2.55 19.57 14.39
N PRO A 842 -3.56 18.88 14.92
CA PRO A 842 -4.85 18.76 14.25
C PRO A 842 -5.64 20.07 14.23
N ASP A 843 -5.48 20.95 15.22
CA ASP A 843 -6.28 22.17 15.33
C ASP A 843 -5.78 23.24 14.36
N ARG A 844 -4.46 23.40 14.22
CA ARG A 844 -3.86 24.32 13.23
C ARG A 844 -4.12 23.90 11.78
N VAL A 845 -4.04 22.59 11.50
CA VAL A 845 -4.42 22.03 10.17
C VAL A 845 -5.91 22.29 9.89
N ARG A 846 -6.77 22.03 10.87
CA ARG A 846 -8.22 22.24 10.75
C ARG A 846 -8.61 23.71 10.61
N GLU A 847 -7.90 24.62 11.27
CA GLU A 847 -8.11 26.07 11.17
C GLU A 847 -7.84 26.55 9.74
N VAL A 848 -6.62 26.33 9.20
CA VAL A 848 -6.29 26.78 7.83
C VAL A 848 -7.19 26.14 6.78
N ASN A 849 -7.56 24.87 6.95
CA ASN A 849 -8.48 24.18 6.03
C ASN A 849 -9.87 24.83 6.01
N ARG A 850 -10.33 25.35 7.16
CA ARG A 850 -11.59 26.10 7.27
C ARG A 850 -11.49 27.49 6.66
N GLU A 851 -10.33 28.16 6.76
CA GLU A 851 -10.09 29.42 6.04
C GLU A 851 -10.25 29.20 4.53
N VAL A 852 -9.60 28.18 3.97
CA VAL A 852 -9.65 27.88 2.51
C VAL A 852 -11.07 27.52 2.06
N ILE A 853 -11.76 26.63 2.78
CA ILE A 853 -13.13 26.23 2.41
C ILE A 853 -14.11 27.42 2.51
N ALA A 854 -13.96 28.29 3.52
CA ALA A 854 -14.80 29.48 3.66
C ALA A 854 -14.55 30.49 2.54
N ALA A 855 -13.29 30.73 2.16
CA ALA A 855 -12.95 31.55 0.99
C ALA A 855 -13.55 30.97 -0.30
N GLY A 856 -13.48 29.65 -0.46
CA GLY A 856 -14.11 28.90 -1.56
C GLY A 856 -15.62 29.08 -1.66
N ALA A 857 -16.32 29.02 -0.53
CA ALA A 857 -17.77 29.21 -0.46
C ALA A 857 -18.21 30.67 -0.68
N ALA A 858 -17.32 31.63 -0.42
CA ALA A 858 -17.52 33.06 -0.63
C ALA A 858 -17.08 33.56 -2.02
N ALA A 859 -16.57 32.69 -2.89
CA ALA A 859 -16.05 33.06 -4.21
C ALA A 859 -17.09 33.83 -5.05
N GLY A 860 -16.67 34.96 -5.63
CA GLY A 860 -17.51 35.83 -6.45
C GLY A 860 -18.51 36.72 -5.70
N GLY A 861 -18.44 36.78 -4.36
CA GLY A 861 -19.17 37.72 -3.51
C GLY A 861 -18.38 38.97 -3.13
#